data_AF-A0A388RHQ4-F1
#
_entry.id   AF-A0A388RHQ4-F1
#
_cell.length_a   1.000
_cell.length_b   1.000
_cell.length_c   1.000
_cell.angle_alpha   90.00
_cell.angle_beta   90.00
_cell.angle_gamma   90.00
#
_symmetry.space_group_name_H-M   'P 1'
#
loop_
_entity.id
_entity.type
_entity.pdbx_description
1 polymer ?
#
loop_
_entity_poly.entity_id
_entity_poly.type
_entity_poly.pdbx_seq_one_letter_code
_entity_poly.pdbx_strand_id
1 'polypeptide(L)'
;MTRSVPPRFHRPQLRAAASLLVLSCLSCLSWPAGAQAPAARQAAIPPATEAAAPPPNASATQPAAANTATHVLTLRQMGAYGPIALRGVDHARQLDVGVRLDEVVTAARLKLAFTYSPALVFPLSHIKLTLNDEVIATLPLEEKEAGRLVTRELDIDPRFFTDFNHLRVQLIAHYTLDHCEDPLHSSLWADISPATTLTLNTSRVTLPDNLALLPAPFFDRRDNRRVTVPFVLPAGADGATLRAAGVAASWLGALAAWREARFPVARTAPAGSDAIAFVTPQTIPAGLNLPAIAGPTVSLMPNPASPDRKLLVIAGRNPQDLQTAVNALVLGKVAMAGNSARVESVDIGKPRRPYDAPAWAPTDRPVLFRELVPDPQDLQVAGSNPNPIRVNLRVPADLYDWTRSNVPLNLRYRYTAPPAYNDSVLSIDINDQLVRSYRLRPLASTDDHNVVSVPLLSGTTASAAQRVGIPAFRVGSNNQMQFQFHIDSQKTGLCTSTATDVARAAIDPDSTIDFSSFSHYTGLPNLAYFANSGYPFTRLADLADTAVVVPDAPTAMDQEALLSLLGHMGKWTGLPSLRVTVVPTAKIDSVRDQNLLLIGTGSGAATLEKWGKSLPLLIARGKTELTLRDQRTGIWSNWLAGVREDPVTPVGRAILSADGPVAALVGFESPLSGGNTVVALTATEDRRVADVLDALENPGKVAQMRGDLTVIRQDQVDGLRLGERYYVGDLPWYARIWVRVSAFPSLMAIGGLLAGLVVALSLFWTLGRLAARRGGS
;
A
#
# COMPACT_ATOMS: atom_id res chain seq x y z
N MET A 1 10.79 13.58 -75.25
CA MET A 1 11.15 12.15 -75.38
C MET A 1 12.00 11.73 -74.17
N THR A 2 12.06 10.43 -73.88
CA THR A 2 13.11 9.62 -73.18
C THR A 2 14.44 10.29 -72.75
N ARG A 3 15.17 9.88 -71.68
CA ARG A 3 15.12 8.66 -70.84
C ARG A 3 15.99 8.75 -69.53
N SER A 4 15.55 8.04 -68.48
CA SER A 4 16.27 7.20 -67.47
C SER A 4 17.75 7.41 -67.00
N VAL A 5 17.92 7.44 -65.66
CA VAL A 5 18.83 6.69 -64.72
C VAL A 5 20.11 5.97 -65.23
N PRO A 6 21.20 5.85 -64.40
CA PRO A 6 21.59 4.54 -63.81
C PRO A 6 22.18 4.65 -62.33
N PRO A 7 22.90 3.68 -61.67
CA PRO A 7 22.46 3.13 -60.36
C PRO A 7 23.54 3.01 -59.24
N ARG A 8 23.27 2.20 -58.18
CA ARG A 8 24.11 1.94 -56.98
C ARG A 8 24.87 0.59 -57.03
N PHE A 9 25.96 0.45 -56.23
CA PHE A 9 26.50 -0.77 -55.56
C PHE A 9 27.69 -0.37 -54.63
N HIS A 10 28.27 -1.13 -53.68
CA HIS A 10 28.03 -2.47 -53.08
C HIS A 10 28.41 -2.52 -51.56
N ARG A 11 29.06 -3.61 -51.07
CA ARG A 11 29.70 -3.84 -49.74
C ARG A 11 30.83 -4.89 -49.89
N PRO A 12 31.81 -4.99 -48.97
CA PRO A 12 31.96 -6.22 -48.17
C PRO A 12 32.48 -6.01 -46.71
N GLN A 13 32.78 -7.11 -46.00
CA GLN A 13 33.40 -7.21 -44.66
C GLN A 13 34.61 -8.17 -44.72
N LEU A 14 35.54 -8.17 -43.73
CA LEU A 14 36.19 -9.39 -43.18
C LEU A 14 37.08 -9.13 -41.92
N ARG A 15 37.74 -10.19 -41.40
CA ARG A 15 38.15 -10.40 -39.98
C ARG A 15 39.66 -10.30 -39.64
N ALA A 16 39.88 -9.92 -38.37
CA ALA A 16 41.01 -10.07 -37.41
C ALA A 16 42.18 -11.08 -37.60
N ALA A 17 43.39 -10.65 -37.18
CA ALA A 17 44.53 -11.34 -36.50
C ALA A 17 45.77 -10.38 -36.43
N ALA A 18 46.92 -10.60 -35.76
CA ALA A 18 47.30 -11.04 -34.39
C ALA A 18 48.87 -10.94 -34.24
N SER A 19 49.43 -10.92 -33.00
CA SER A 19 50.89 -11.10 -32.65
C SER A 19 51.86 -9.89 -32.86
N LEU A 20 52.54 -9.34 -31.81
CA LEU A 20 53.89 -9.65 -31.20
C LEU A 20 55.11 -9.07 -31.98
N LEU A 21 56.26 -8.60 -31.42
CA LEU A 21 57.07 -8.92 -30.21
C LEU A 21 57.97 -7.73 -29.68
N VAL A 22 58.53 -7.85 -28.44
CA VAL A 22 59.94 -7.49 -27.99
C VAL A 22 60.33 -6.00 -27.72
N LEU A 23 61.16 -5.59 -26.72
CA LEU A 23 61.97 -6.26 -25.64
C LEU A 23 61.98 -5.45 -24.30
N SER A 24 62.68 -5.96 -23.27
CA SER A 24 62.82 -5.52 -21.86
C SER A 24 63.96 -4.50 -21.55
N CYS A 25 64.15 -3.99 -20.32
CA CYS A 25 64.92 -4.64 -19.22
C CYS A 25 64.87 -3.92 -17.83
N LEU A 26 64.75 -4.73 -16.74
CA LEU A 26 65.27 -4.57 -15.35
C LEU A 26 64.88 -3.31 -14.49
N SER A 27 64.76 -3.32 -13.14
CA SER A 27 65.21 -4.26 -12.08
C SER A 27 64.25 -4.42 -10.87
N CYS A 28 64.38 -5.57 -10.20
CA CYS A 28 64.13 -5.93 -8.78
C CYS A 28 64.54 -4.89 -7.70
N LEU A 29 64.22 -4.93 -6.38
CA LEU A 29 63.40 -5.75 -5.42
C LEU A 29 63.27 -4.92 -4.08
N SER A 30 62.80 -5.29 -2.87
CA SER A 30 62.28 -6.51 -2.17
C SER A 30 61.48 -6.13 -0.90
N TRP A 31 60.80 -7.10 -0.25
CA TRP A 31 60.16 -7.02 1.09
C TRP A 31 61.14 -6.93 2.28
N PRO A 32 60.69 -6.50 3.49
CA PRO A 32 60.33 -7.47 4.55
C PRO A 32 59.05 -7.09 5.35
N ALA A 33 58.73 -7.88 6.39
CA ALA A 33 57.59 -7.69 7.31
C ALA A 33 57.99 -7.93 8.78
N GLY A 34 57.22 -7.39 9.75
CA GLY A 34 57.22 -7.84 11.15
C GLY A 34 57.25 -6.75 12.24
N ALA A 35 57.15 -7.22 13.50
CA ALA A 35 57.22 -6.49 14.78
C ALA A 35 55.97 -5.72 15.25
N GLN A 36 55.96 -5.38 16.56
CA GLN A 36 54.78 -5.03 17.38
C GLN A 36 55.05 -3.79 18.26
N ALA A 37 53.99 -3.26 18.89
CA ALA A 37 54.03 -2.38 20.08
C ALA A 37 54.54 -0.93 19.82
N PRO A 38 54.42 0.03 20.78
CA PRO A 38 53.86 -0.07 22.14
C PRO A 38 52.73 0.95 22.47
N ALA A 39 52.27 0.93 23.72
CA ALA A 39 51.32 1.90 24.29
C ALA A 39 52.01 2.88 25.26
N ALA A 40 51.75 4.18 25.11
CA ALA A 40 52.06 5.29 26.03
C ALA A 40 51.46 6.59 25.43
N ARG A 41 51.11 7.65 26.17
CA ARG A 41 50.98 7.87 27.62
C ARG A 41 49.96 9.00 27.85
N GLN A 42 49.37 9.07 29.04
CA GLN A 42 48.59 10.25 29.47
C GLN A 42 49.52 11.44 29.79
N ALA A 43 49.00 12.65 29.65
CA ALA A 43 49.57 13.86 30.26
C ALA A 43 48.66 14.30 31.44
N ALA A 44 49.25 14.70 32.56
CA ALA A 44 48.51 15.07 33.77
C ALA A 44 49.25 16.15 34.57
N ILE A 45 48.51 17.14 35.07
CA ILE A 45 48.93 18.21 35.99
C ILE A 45 47.67 18.69 36.75
N PRO A 46 47.79 19.31 37.95
CA PRO A 46 48.10 18.70 39.24
C PRO A 46 46.87 18.65 40.19
N PRO A 47 46.93 17.96 41.34
CA PRO A 47 45.82 17.88 42.29
C PRO A 47 45.71 19.10 43.23
N ALA A 48 44.49 19.44 43.64
CA ALA A 48 44.23 20.42 44.70
C ALA A 48 43.00 20.04 45.55
N THR A 49 43.27 19.75 46.83
CA THR A 49 42.40 19.81 48.03
C THR A 49 40.93 19.36 47.93
N GLU A 50 40.66 18.23 48.56
CA GLU A 50 39.32 17.74 48.92
C GLU A 50 38.63 18.68 49.94
N ALA A 51 37.38 19.07 49.67
CA ALA A 51 36.56 19.87 50.59
C ALA A 51 35.24 19.11 50.88
N ALA A 52 35.04 18.73 52.14
CA ALA A 52 33.89 17.93 52.54
C ALA A 52 32.57 18.72 52.49
N ALA A 53 31.51 18.10 51.98
CA ALA A 53 30.14 18.62 51.99
C ALA A 53 29.25 17.82 52.98
N PRO A 54 28.15 18.40 53.52
CA PRO A 54 27.38 17.79 54.61
C PRO A 54 26.54 16.56 54.18
N PRO A 55 26.06 15.74 55.14
CA PRO A 55 25.30 14.53 54.83
C PRO A 55 23.93 14.82 54.19
N PRO A 56 23.41 13.91 53.36
CA PRO A 56 22.14 14.11 52.66
C PRO A 56 20.97 14.09 53.65
N ASN A 57 20.12 15.11 53.56
CA ASN A 57 18.91 15.21 54.38
C ASN A 57 17.75 15.76 53.53
N ALA A 58 16.52 15.42 53.93
CA ALA A 58 15.27 15.60 53.17
C ALA A 58 15.20 14.81 51.83
N SER A 59 14.32 13.80 51.82
CA SER A 59 13.89 13.13 50.60
C SER A 59 13.13 14.09 49.69
N ALA A 60 13.81 14.67 48.71
CA ALA A 60 13.14 15.28 47.56
C ALA A 60 12.50 14.13 46.75
N THR A 61 11.20 13.87 47.00
CA THR A 61 10.40 12.96 46.20
C THR A 61 10.51 13.40 44.73
N GLN A 62 11.21 12.61 43.91
CA GLN A 62 11.16 12.81 42.46
C GLN A 62 9.69 12.78 42.05
N PRO A 63 9.18 13.83 41.38
CA PRO A 63 7.86 13.75 40.76
C PRO A 63 7.84 12.50 39.89
N ALA A 64 6.78 11.68 40.04
CA ALA A 64 6.64 10.45 39.26
C ALA A 64 6.88 10.80 37.79
N ALA A 65 7.85 10.13 37.17
CA ALA A 65 8.34 10.51 35.84
C ALA A 65 7.16 10.65 34.89
N ALA A 66 6.92 11.87 34.40
CA ALA A 66 5.84 12.10 33.46
C ALA A 66 6.07 11.17 32.27
N ASN A 67 5.03 10.42 31.86
CA ASN A 67 5.12 9.45 30.77
C ASN A 67 5.22 10.17 29.43
N THR A 68 6.40 10.76 29.20
CA THR A 68 6.74 11.55 28.03
C THR A 68 7.36 10.67 26.95
N ALA A 69 6.96 10.89 25.70
CA ALA A 69 7.51 10.22 24.55
C ALA A 69 8.01 11.24 23.52
N THR A 70 9.13 10.94 22.86
CA THR A 70 9.66 11.75 21.75
C THR A 70 9.36 11.03 20.44
N HIS A 71 8.61 11.69 19.56
CA HIS A 71 8.24 11.19 18.23
C HIS A 71 8.91 12.05 17.16
N VAL A 72 9.77 11.45 16.33
CA VAL A 72 10.37 12.12 15.17
C VAL A 72 9.57 11.79 13.91
N LEU A 73 8.88 12.80 13.38
CA LEU A 73 8.10 12.70 12.14
C LEU A 73 8.98 13.12 10.95
N THR A 74 9.20 12.19 10.02
CA THR A 74 9.86 12.48 8.74
C THR A 74 8.90 13.17 7.77
N LEU A 75 9.45 13.86 6.76
CA LEU A 75 8.68 14.51 5.69
C LEU A 75 7.63 13.58 5.04
N ARG A 76 7.95 12.29 4.91
CA ARG A 76 7.06 11.23 4.40
C ARG A 76 5.88 10.92 5.32
N GLN A 77 6.08 10.94 6.65
CA GLN A 77 5.01 10.73 7.63
C GLN A 77 4.06 11.93 7.74
N MET A 78 4.52 13.10 7.27
CA MET A 78 3.73 14.34 7.14
C MET A 78 3.13 14.53 5.72
N GLY A 79 3.08 13.47 4.91
CA GLY A 79 2.40 13.43 3.60
C GLY A 79 3.28 13.65 2.35
N ALA A 80 4.53 14.08 2.51
CA ALA A 80 5.42 14.43 1.39
C ALA A 80 6.48 13.35 1.12
N TYR A 81 6.28 12.58 0.05
CA TYR A 81 7.04 11.36 -0.26
C TYR A 81 8.42 11.59 -0.89
N GLY A 82 8.74 12.83 -1.28
CA GLY A 82 10.00 13.27 -1.90
C GLY A 82 10.30 14.75 -1.58
N PRO A 83 11.30 15.36 -2.24
CA PRO A 83 11.62 16.78 -2.05
C PRO A 83 10.44 17.69 -2.43
N ILE A 84 10.29 18.81 -1.72
CA ILE A 84 9.18 19.75 -1.94
C ILE A 84 9.71 20.97 -2.67
N ALA A 85 9.38 21.08 -3.96
CA ALA A 85 9.71 22.23 -4.77
C ALA A 85 8.74 23.38 -4.51
N LEU A 86 9.28 24.51 -4.04
CA LEU A 86 8.61 25.81 -3.99
C LEU A 86 9.15 26.63 -5.18
N ARG A 87 8.26 27.12 -6.05
CA ARG A 87 8.62 27.73 -7.35
C ARG A 87 7.66 28.86 -7.73
N GLY A 88 8.18 30.06 -7.96
CA GLY A 88 7.41 31.17 -8.55
C GLY A 88 6.05 31.40 -7.86
N VAL A 89 4.96 31.18 -8.58
CA VAL A 89 3.58 31.26 -8.04
C VAL A 89 3.19 30.08 -7.14
N ASP A 90 3.75 28.89 -7.34
CA ASP A 90 3.53 27.69 -6.54
C ASP A 90 4.46 27.66 -5.31
N HIS A 91 4.53 28.80 -4.61
CA HIS A 91 5.47 29.13 -3.55
C HIS A 91 5.18 28.51 -2.18
N ALA A 92 4.01 27.90 -1.98
CA ALA A 92 3.60 27.32 -0.69
C ALA A 92 3.26 25.83 -0.81
N ARG A 93 3.57 25.05 0.24
CA ARG A 93 3.14 23.66 0.40
C ARG A 93 2.81 23.34 1.86
N GLN A 94 1.84 22.45 2.04
CA GLN A 94 1.27 22.08 3.33
C GLN A 94 1.68 20.64 3.71
N LEU A 95 1.88 20.41 5.00
CA LEU A 95 2.28 19.16 5.63
C LEU A 95 1.33 18.87 6.79
N ASP A 96 0.87 17.62 6.89
CA ASP A 96 -0.20 17.26 7.83
C ASP A 96 0.36 16.49 9.04
N VAL A 97 0.01 16.95 10.24
CA VAL A 97 0.57 16.47 11.52
C VAL A 97 -0.57 16.20 12.50
N GLY A 98 -0.90 14.93 12.71
CA GLY A 98 -1.89 14.52 13.70
C GLY A 98 -1.29 14.26 15.09
N VAL A 99 -2.06 14.57 16.13
CA VAL A 99 -1.74 14.31 17.55
C VAL A 99 -2.79 13.35 18.11
N ARG A 100 -2.42 12.39 18.97
CA ARG A 100 -3.36 11.39 19.50
C ARG A 100 -4.25 11.96 20.60
N LEU A 101 -5.46 11.42 20.73
CA LEU A 101 -6.39 11.76 21.81
C LEU A 101 -5.84 11.46 23.22
N ASP A 102 -4.95 10.47 23.36
CA ASP A 102 -4.27 10.11 24.62
C ASP A 102 -2.89 10.77 24.81
N GLU A 103 -2.50 11.73 23.97
CA GLU A 103 -1.20 12.41 24.05
C GLU A 103 -1.33 13.93 23.84
N VAL A 104 -0.72 14.74 24.71
CA VAL A 104 -0.62 16.21 24.55
C VAL A 104 0.82 16.59 24.22
N VAL A 105 1.02 17.50 23.26
CA VAL A 105 2.36 18.02 22.92
C VAL A 105 2.86 18.90 24.07
N THR A 106 4.07 18.65 24.55
CA THR A 106 4.71 19.43 25.63
C THR A 106 5.89 20.26 25.13
N ALA A 107 6.51 19.87 24.03
CA ALA A 107 7.42 20.70 23.23
C ALA A 107 7.48 20.17 21.79
N ALA A 108 7.73 21.04 20.82
CA ALA A 108 7.91 20.66 19.43
C ALA A 108 9.14 21.35 18.83
N ARG A 109 9.88 20.66 17.95
CA ARG A 109 11.01 21.21 17.22
C ARG A 109 10.98 20.81 15.75
N LEU A 110 10.86 21.79 14.86
CA LEU A 110 11.02 21.60 13.43
C LEU A 110 12.49 21.76 13.04
N LYS A 111 13.06 20.72 12.45
CA LYS A 111 14.34 20.78 11.73
C LYS A 111 14.04 20.90 10.24
N LEU A 112 14.02 22.13 9.74
CA LEU A 112 13.80 22.43 8.33
C LEU A 112 15.14 22.36 7.58
N ALA A 113 15.25 21.44 6.62
CA ALA A 113 16.42 21.30 5.76
C ALA A 113 16.03 21.70 4.32
N PHE A 114 16.71 22.67 3.72
CA PHE A 114 16.30 23.26 2.45
C PHE A 114 17.47 23.89 1.66
N THR A 115 17.33 23.96 0.34
CA THR A 115 18.24 24.65 -0.58
C THR A 115 17.48 25.76 -1.29
N TYR A 116 18.11 26.89 -1.63
CA TYR A 116 17.45 28.00 -2.33
C TYR A 116 18.35 28.68 -3.35
N SER A 117 17.71 29.42 -4.25
CA SER A 117 18.35 30.13 -5.35
C SER A 117 19.40 31.15 -4.91
N PRO A 118 20.58 31.20 -5.57
CA PRO A 118 21.58 32.25 -5.38
C PRO A 118 21.22 33.57 -6.07
N ALA A 119 20.19 33.60 -6.91
CA ALA A 119 19.75 34.77 -7.67
C ALA A 119 18.54 35.46 -7.01
N LEU A 120 18.53 35.57 -5.67
CA LEU A 120 17.47 36.20 -4.89
C LEU A 120 17.93 37.52 -4.25
N VAL A 121 16.99 38.44 -4.06
CA VAL A 121 17.17 39.62 -3.22
C VAL A 121 16.98 39.19 -1.77
N PHE A 122 18.08 38.75 -1.15
CA PHE A 122 18.10 38.20 0.20
C PHE A 122 17.47 39.10 1.30
N PRO A 123 17.62 40.43 1.29
CA PRO A 123 16.97 41.31 2.29
C PRO A 123 15.43 41.28 2.28
N LEU A 124 14.81 40.85 1.18
CA LEU A 124 13.35 40.69 1.07
C LEU A 124 12.92 39.21 1.10
N SER A 125 13.80 38.30 0.67
CA SER A 125 13.47 36.87 0.47
C SER A 125 13.59 36.05 1.76
N HIS A 126 12.53 35.34 2.11
CA HIS A 126 12.41 34.60 3.36
C HIS A 126 11.49 33.37 3.23
N ILE A 127 11.70 32.36 4.08
CA ILE A 127 10.73 31.27 4.25
C ILE A 127 9.84 31.59 5.45
N LYS A 128 8.56 31.81 5.18
CA LYS A 128 7.50 31.93 6.19
C LYS A 128 6.98 30.54 6.56
N LEU A 129 6.84 30.31 7.85
CA LEU A 129 6.28 29.08 8.42
C LEU A 129 4.98 29.41 9.15
N THR A 130 3.94 28.65 8.83
CA THR A 130 2.61 28.77 9.43
C THR A 130 2.12 27.42 9.93
N LEU A 131 1.48 27.39 11.09
CA LEU A 131 0.86 26.20 11.67
C LEU A 131 -0.60 26.56 11.99
N ASN A 132 -1.55 25.84 11.41
CA ASN A 132 -2.99 26.12 11.59
C ASN A 132 -3.35 27.57 11.21
N ASP A 133 -2.76 28.02 10.09
CA ASP A 133 -2.81 29.39 9.53
C ASP A 133 -2.19 30.52 10.39
N GLU A 134 -1.74 30.25 11.61
CA GLU A 134 -0.97 31.20 12.44
C GLU A 134 0.54 31.17 12.10
N VAL A 135 1.22 32.32 12.14
CA VAL A 135 2.63 32.46 11.73
C VAL A 135 3.56 32.10 12.89
N ILE A 136 4.22 30.94 12.80
CA ILE A 136 5.13 30.44 13.84
C ILE A 136 6.57 30.94 13.68
N ALA A 137 7.02 31.27 12.46
CA ALA A 137 8.35 31.83 12.21
C ALA A 137 8.48 32.46 10.81
N THR A 138 9.45 33.36 10.68
CA THR A 138 9.98 33.84 9.41
C THR A 138 11.50 33.63 9.40
N LEU A 139 12.00 32.84 8.45
CA LEU A 139 13.41 32.49 8.30
C LEU A 139 14.02 33.34 7.16
N PRO A 140 14.93 34.30 7.44
CA PRO A 140 15.61 35.05 6.39
C PRO A 140 16.54 34.14 5.58
N LEU A 141 16.68 34.43 4.29
CA LEU A 141 17.65 33.79 3.40
C LEU A 141 18.95 34.62 3.38
N GLU A 142 20.10 33.96 3.25
CA GLU A 142 21.41 34.61 3.29
C GLU A 142 22.25 34.22 2.07
N GLU A 143 22.82 35.22 1.37
CA GLU A 143 23.66 35.01 0.18
C GLU A 143 24.77 33.98 0.42
N LYS A 144 25.45 34.08 1.57
CA LYS A 144 26.56 33.21 1.96
C LYS A 144 26.19 31.73 2.07
N GLU A 145 24.91 31.37 2.07
CA GLU A 145 24.39 30.00 2.15
C GLU A 145 23.52 29.56 0.97
N ALA A 146 23.29 30.42 -0.01
CA ALA A 146 22.51 30.07 -1.18
C ALA A 146 23.16 28.97 -2.02
N GLY A 147 22.36 28.21 -2.78
CA GLY A 147 22.82 27.10 -3.61
C GLY A 147 23.30 25.84 -2.88
N ARG A 148 23.46 25.87 -1.54
CA ARG A 148 23.78 24.68 -0.71
C ARG A 148 22.62 24.27 0.19
N LEU A 149 22.66 23.03 0.68
CA LEU A 149 21.70 22.54 1.67
C LEU A 149 21.94 23.25 3.02
N VAL A 150 20.98 24.07 3.41
CA VAL A 150 20.90 24.75 4.71
C VAL A 150 20.02 23.93 5.65
N THR A 151 20.28 24.04 6.95
CA THR A 151 19.39 23.55 8.00
C THR A 151 19.12 24.67 9.00
N ARG A 152 17.87 24.75 9.47
CA ARG A 152 17.45 25.59 10.60
C ARG A 152 16.62 24.73 11.55
N GLU A 153 16.87 24.89 12.84
CA GLU A 153 16.05 24.27 13.89
C GLU A 153 15.22 25.37 14.58
N LEU A 154 13.93 25.12 14.73
CA LEU A 154 12.94 26.03 15.30
C LEU A 154 12.17 25.26 16.39
N ASP A 155 12.22 25.77 17.63
CA ASP A 155 11.29 25.33 18.67
C ASP A 155 9.91 25.99 18.40
N ILE A 156 8.86 25.18 18.41
CA ILE A 156 7.47 25.56 18.16
C ILE A 156 6.70 25.45 19.48
N ASP A 157 5.93 26.48 19.81
CA ASP A 157 5.11 26.48 21.02
C ASP A 157 4.08 25.33 20.97
N PRO A 158 4.01 24.47 22.00
CA PRO A 158 3.09 23.34 22.03
C PRO A 158 1.61 23.76 21.93
N ARG A 159 1.26 25.01 22.29
CA ARG A 159 -0.11 25.52 22.28
C ARG A 159 -0.70 25.72 20.88
N PHE A 160 0.13 25.72 19.83
CA PHE A 160 -0.37 25.73 18.45
C PHE A 160 -0.88 24.36 17.98
N PHE A 161 -0.61 23.27 18.73
CA PHE A 161 -1.02 21.92 18.35
C PHE A 161 -2.42 21.58 18.85
N THR A 162 -3.21 21.01 17.93
CA THR A 162 -4.55 20.45 18.12
C THR A 162 -4.58 19.01 17.60
N ASP A 163 -5.76 18.38 17.51
CA ASP A 163 -5.98 17.04 16.94
C ASP A 163 -5.33 16.81 15.56
N PHE A 164 -5.55 17.74 14.63
CA PHE A 164 -5.08 17.69 13.24
C PHE A 164 -4.48 19.04 12.89
N ASN A 165 -3.22 19.04 12.43
CA ASN A 165 -2.47 20.27 12.23
C ASN A 165 -1.92 20.38 10.82
N HIS A 166 -1.94 21.60 10.29
CA HIS A 166 -1.46 21.94 8.96
C HIS A 166 -0.23 22.85 9.06
N LEU A 167 0.95 22.25 8.95
CA LEU A 167 2.22 22.96 8.87
C LEU A 167 2.47 23.38 7.41
N ARG A 168 2.27 24.66 7.09
CA ARG A 168 2.48 25.22 5.76
C ARG A 168 3.81 25.97 5.70
N VAL A 169 4.64 25.57 4.74
CA VAL A 169 5.91 26.20 4.38
C VAL A 169 5.70 27.07 3.15
N GLN A 170 6.04 28.36 3.24
CA GLN A 170 5.79 29.36 2.20
C GLN A 170 7.08 30.11 1.88
N LEU A 171 7.55 30.04 0.63
CA LEU A 171 8.63 30.88 0.13
C LEU A 171 8.08 32.26 -0.22
N ILE A 172 8.66 33.33 0.34
CA ILE A 172 8.54 34.68 -0.20
C ILE A 172 9.88 35.00 -0.84
N ALA A 173 9.90 35.27 -2.14
CA ALA A 173 11.13 35.39 -2.91
C ALA A 173 11.01 36.51 -3.93
N HIS A 174 12.10 37.28 -4.04
CA HIS A 174 12.28 38.39 -4.97
C HIS A 174 13.62 38.19 -5.69
N TYR A 175 13.75 38.63 -6.94
CA TYR A 175 14.97 38.49 -7.75
C TYR A 175 15.49 39.81 -8.34
N THR A 176 14.75 40.92 -8.23
CA THR A 176 15.21 42.26 -8.63
C THR A 176 14.58 43.36 -7.76
N LEU A 177 15.22 44.54 -7.73
CA LEU A 177 14.74 45.75 -7.05
C LEU A 177 14.47 46.89 -8.05
N ASP A 178 15.26 46.96 -9.13
CA ASP A 178 15.26 48.06 -10.09
C ASP A 178 14.19 47.92 -11.18
N HIS A 179 13.62 46.72 -11.31
CA HIS A 179 12.61 46.36 -12.30
C HIS A 179 11.43 45.67 -11.63
N CYS A 180 10.30 45.65 -12.34
CA CYS A 180 9.14 44.86 -11.97
C CYS A 180 9.41 43.36 -12.14
N GLU A 181 8.81 42.54 -11.28
CA GLU A 181 9.11 41.11 -11.19
C GLU A 181 8.17 40.24 -12.02
N ASP A 182 8.72 39.20 -12.62
CA ASP A 182 8.00 38.08 -13.25
C ASP A 182 7.77 36.96 -12.22
N PRO A 183 6.51 36.68 -11.79
CA PRO A 183 6.21 35.66 -10.78
C PRO A 183 6.54 34.21 -11.21
N LEU A 184 6.88 33.98 -12.48
CA LEU A 184 7.31 32.70 -13.03
C LEU A 184 8.80 32.71 -13.42
N HIS A 185 9.59 33.69 -12.97
CA HIS A 185 11.02 33.75 -13.26
C HIS A 185 11.76 32.55 -12.66
N SER A 186 12.65 31.92 -13.45
CA SER A 186 13.35 30.69 -13.05
C SER A 186 14.30 30.86 -11.85
N SER A 187 14.64 32.09 -11.46
CA SER A 187 15.36 32.41 -10.22
C SER A 187 14.54 32.18 -8.95
N LEU A 188 13.21 32.18 -9.01
CA LEU A 188 12.32 32.15 -7.84
C LEU A 188 12.12 30.71 -7.34
N TRP A 189 13.10 30.15 -6.62
CA TRP A 189 13.01 28.77 -6.13
C TRP A 189 13.64 28.49 -4.77
N ALA A 190 13.03 27.53 -4.06
CA ALA A 190 13.59 26.80 -2.93
C ALA A 190 13.09 25.35 -2.93
N ASP A 191 13.92 24.43 -2.45
CA ASP A 191 13.61 22.99 -2.33
C ASP A 191 13.74 22.55 -0.87
N ILE A 192 12.64 22.06 -0.28
CA ILE A 192 12.68 21.46 1.05
C ILE A 192 13.12 19.99 0.90
N SER A 193 14.21 19.65 1.60
CA SER A 193 14.85 18.34 1.55
C SER A 193 14.09 17.30 2.38
N PRO A 194 14.02 16.02 1.94
CA PRO A 194 13.55 14.89 2.74
C PRO A 194 14.27 14.67 4.08
N ALA A 195 15.41 15.34 4.30
CA ALA A 195 16.07 15.42 5.61
C ALA A 195 15.32 16.28 6.65
N THR A 196 14.22 16.94 6.27
CA THR A 196 13.35 17.70 7.16
C THR A 196 12.57 16.77 8.11
N THR A 197 12.58 17.11 9.39
CA THR A 197 11.89 16.35 10.45
C THR A 197 11.21 17.25 11.47
N LEU A 198 10.03 16.87 11.94
CA LEU A 198 9.35 17.49 13.08
C LEU A 198 9.44 16.55 14.29
N THR A 199 10.14 16.98 15.34
CA THR A 199 10.22 16.25 16.61
C THR A 199 9.14 16.77 17.55
N LEU A 200 8.25 15.89 18.01
CA LEU A 200 7.24 16.18 19.02
C LEU A 200 7.59 15.44 20.32
N ASN A 201 7.77 16.19 21.40
CA ASN A 201 7.70 15.62 22.74
C ASN A 201 6.23 15.67 23.18
N THR A 202 5.66 14.52 23.52
CA THR A 202 4.31 14.41 24.07
C THR A 202 4.34 13.91 25.51
N SER A 203 3.28 14.18 26.27
CA SER A 203 2.98 13.52 27.55
C SER A 203 1.63 12.81 27.43
N ARG A 204 1.43 11.69 28.12
CA ARG A 204 0.13 10.98 28.10
C ARG A 204 -0.96 11.71 28.85
N VAL A 205 -2.18 11.56 28.35
CA VAL A 205 -3.44 11.97 28.98
C VAL A 205 -4.27 10.71 29.20
N THR A 206 -4.51 10.36 30.47
CA THR A 206 -5.30 9.17 30.81
C THR A 206 -6.77 9.38 30.42
N LEU A 207 -7.21 8.71 29.36
CA LEU A 207 -8.60 8.74 28.92
C LEU A 207 -9.57 8.20 30.02
N PRO A 208 -10.82 8.67 30.08
CA PRO A 208 -11.82 8.07 30.97
C PRO A 208 -12.18 6.65 30.50
N ASP A 209 -12.57 5.79 31.45
CA ASP A 209 -13.05 4.44 31.15
C ASP A 209 -14.48 4.48 30.59
N ASN A 210 -14.59 4.83 29.31
CA ASN A 210 -15.86 4.92 28.59
C ASN A 210 -15.77 4.25 27.21
N LEU A 211 -16.57 3.20 27.01
CA LEU A 211 -16.68 2.44 25.75
C LEU A 211 -17.12 3.31 24.56
N ALA A 212 -17.78 4.45 24.81
CA ALA A 212 -18.15 5.41 23.76
C ALA A 212 -16.94 6.08 23.07
N LEU A 213 -15.73 5.99 23.64
CA LEU A 213 -14.49 6.45 23.00
C LEU A 213 -13.89 5.43 22.00
N LEU A 214 -14.43 4.21 21.93
CA LEU A 214 -13.89 3.17 21.07
C LEU A 214 -13.97 3.56 19.57
N PRO A 215 -12.86 3.44 18.82
CA PRO A 215 -11.77 2.50 19.07
C PRO A 215 -10.53 3.07 19.79
N ALA A 216 -10.55 4.31 20.29
CA ALA A 216 -9.41 4.85 21.05
C ALA A 216 -9.28 4.17 22.43
N PRO A 217 -8.06 4.06 23.00
CA PRO A 217 -6.76 4.42 22.43
C PRO A 217 -6.16 3.38 21.46
N PHE A 218 -6.77 2.19 21.34
CA PHE A 218 -6.27 1.06 20.52
C PHE A 218 -6.13 1.43 19.03
N PHE A 219 -6.99 2.32 18.54
CA PHE A 219 -6.86 2.95 17.23
C PHE A 219 -7.28 4.42 17.31
N ASP A 220 -6.42 5.32 16.84
CA ASP A 220 -6.74 6.73 16.62
C ASP A 220 -6.50 7.09 15.15
N ARG A 221 -7.47 7.77 14.51
CA ARG A 221 -7.38 8.25 13.12
C ARG A 221 -6.28 9.29 12.90
N ARG A 222 -5.88 10.01 13.95
CA ARG A 222 -4.86 11.07 13.92
C ARG A 222 -3.43 10.53 13.87
N ASP A 223 -3.23 9.25 14.22
CA ASP A 223 -1.90 8.62 14.24
C ASP A 223 -1.57 8.04 12.85
N ASN A 224 -0.45 8.47 12.24
CA ASN A 224 0.02 7.94 10.95
C ASN A 224 0.99 6.73 11.09
N ARG A 225 1.36 6.33 12.31
CA ARG A 225 2.27 5.20 12.55
C ARG A 225 1.55 3.85 12.38
N ARG A 226 2.30 2.75 12.26
CA ARG A 226 1.74 1.37 12.27
C ARG A 226 0.90 1.16 13.53
N VAL A 227 -0.33 0.67 13.37
CA VAL A 227 -1.18 0.23 14.48
C VAL A 227 -0.53 -0.99 15.12
N THR A 228 -0.23 -0.95 16.42
CA THR A 228 0.34 -2.09 17.14
C THR A 228 -0.38 -2.23 18.48
N VAL A 229 -1.26 -3.24 18.57
CA VAL A 229 -2.12 -3.48 19.74
C VAL A 229 -1.91 -4.92 20.20
N PRO A 230 -1.30 -5.13 21.38
CA PRO A 230 -1.15 -6.49 21.90
C PRO A 230 -2.48 -7.13 22.32
N PHE A 231 -2.62 -8.41 21.99
CA PHE A 231 -3.73 -9.26 22.40
C PHE A 231 -3.29 -10.16 23.56
N VAL A 232 -3.97 -10.07 24.70
CA VAL A 232 -3.72 -10.93 25.87
C VAL A 232 -4.57 -12.20 25.71
N LEU A 233 -3.90 -13.32 25.41
CA LEU A 233 -4.54 -14.61 25.13
C LEU A 233 -3.92 -15.72 26.00
N PRO A 234 -4.72 -16.68 26.50
CA PRO A 234 -4.20 -17.84 27.24
C PRO A 234 -3.33 -18.73 26.34
N ALA A 235 -2.37 -19.44 26.94
CA ALA A 235 -1.43 -20.28 26.20
C ALA A 235 -2.12 -21.42 25.41
N GLY A 236 -3.21 -21.98 25.96
CA GLY A 236 -4.07 -22.97 25.31
C GLY A 236 -5.36 -22.38 24.73
N ALA A 237 -5.33 -21.17 24.15
CA ALA A 237 -6.50 -20.57 23.51
C ALA A 237 -7.04 -21.47 22.39
N ASP A 238 -8.32 -21.84 22.49
CA ASP A 238 -8.97 -22.74 21.53
C ASP A 238 -9.36 -22.02 20.24
N GLY A 239 -9.74 -22.78 19.21
CA GLY A 239 -10.14 -22.22 17.90
C GLY A 239 -11.27 -21.19 17.99
N ALA A 240 -12.23 -21.34 18.91
CA ALA A 240 -13.30 -20.37 19.10
C ALA A 240 -12.80 -19.07 19.76
N THR A 241 -11.91 -19.14 20.76
CA THR A 241 -11.26 -17.97 21.35
C THR A 241 -10.36 -17.24 20.34
N LEU A 242 -9.61 -17.99 19.52
CA LEU A 242 -8.76 -17.44 18.46
C LEU A 242 -9.58 -16.80 17.34
N ARG A 243 -10.75 -17.37 16.97
CA ARG A 243 -11.71 -16.73 16.05
C ARG A 243 -12.23 -15.41 16.62
N ALA A 244 -12.63 -15.38 17.89
CA ALA A 244 -13.13 -14.17 18.53
C ALA A 244 -12.04 -13.06 18.53
N ALA A 245 -10.80 -13.41 18.84
CA ALA A 245 -9.66 -12.50 18.73
C ALA A 245 -9.41 -12.04 17.28
N GLY A 246 -9.51 -12.94 16.30
CA GLY A 246 -9.43 -12.64 14.87
C GLY A 246 -10.49 -11.66 14.36
N VAL A 247 -11.70 -11.67 14.93
CA VAL A 247 -12.76 -10.69 14.60
C VAL A 247 -12.40 -9.28 15.09
N ALA A 248 -11.79 -9.14 16.28
CA ALA A 248 -11.28 -7.84 16.75
C ALA A 248 -10.05 -7.37 15.95
N ALA A 249 -9.14 -8.28 15.58
CA ALA A 249 -7.95 -7.95 14.80
C ALA A 249 -8.31 -7.50 13.36
N SER A 250 -9.21 -8.22 12.68
CA SER A 250 -9.73 -7.83 11.36
C SER A 250 -10.50 -6.50 11.40
N TRP A 251 -11.23 -6.21 12.48
CA TRP A 251 -11.86 -4.90 12.70
C TRP A 251 -10.85 -3.76 12.86
N LEU A 252 -9.77 -3.94 13.63
CA LEU A 252 -8.69 -2.96 13.72
C LEU A 252 -7.94 -2.79 12.38
N GLY A 253 -7.77 -3.88 11.62
CA GLY A 253 -7.21 -3.86 10.27
C GLY A 253 -8.08 -3.08 9.28
N ALA A 254 -9.40 -3.30 9.29
CA ALA A 254 -10.36 -2.55 8.48
C ALA A 254 -10.37 -1.05 8.81
N LEU A 255 -10.22 -0.69 10.08
CA LEU A 255 -10.03 0.71 10.49
C LEU A 255 -8.69 1.29 10.00
N ALA A 256 -7.64 0.47 9.88
CA ALA A 256 -6.29 0.87 9.49
C ALA A 256 -6.03 0.88 7.98
N ALA A 257 -7.06 0.95 7.13
CA ALA A 257 -6.97 0.63 5.70
C ALA A 257 -5.90 1.37 4.87
N TRP A 258 -5.44 2.56 5.31
CA TRP A 258 -4.41 3.39 4.66
C TRP A 258 -2.98 3.20 5.21
N ARG A 259 -2.79 2.36 6.22
CA ARG A 259 -1.51 2.11 6.90
C ARG A 259 -1.39 0.63 7.29
N GLU A 260 -0.37 0.28 8.06
CA GLU A 260 -0.13 -1.09 8.51
C GLU A 260 -0.65 -1.33 9.93
N ALA A 261 -0.95 -2.60 10.22
CA ALA A 261 -1.47 -3.03 11.51
C ALA A 261 -0.89 -4.40 11.90
N ARG A 262 -0.43 -4.52 13.16
CA ARG A 262 0.23 -5.70 13.73
C ARG A 262 -0.34 -6.00 15.11
N PHE A 263 -0.58 -7.27 15.42
CA PHE A 263 -1.28 -7.69 16.64
C PHE A 263 -0.49 -8.72 17.44
N PRO A 264 0.57 -8.29 18.18
CA PRO A 264 1.40 -9.19 18.98
C PRO A 264 0.60 -9.88 20.09
N VAL A 265 1.02 -11.08 20.50
CA VAL A 265 0.29 -11.85 21.53
C VAL A 265 1.06 -11.94 22.83
N ALA A 266 0.42 -11.51 23.92
CA ALA A 266 0.92 -11.56 25.29
C ALA A 266 0.14 -12.57 26.14
N ARG A 267 0.73 -12.99 27.28
CA ARG A 267 0.08 -13.87 28.27
C ARG A 267 -0.47 -13.14 29.50
N THR A 268 -0.02 -11.90 29.71
CA THR A 268 -0.49 -10.95 30.72
C THR A 268 -0.62 -9.56 30.07
N ALA A 269 -1.25 -8.60 30.74
CA ALA A 269 -1.32 -7.23 30.22
C ALA A 269 0.08 -6.59 30.20
N PRO A 270 0.56 -6.07 29.05
CA PRO A 270 1.89 -5.45 28.95
C PRO A 270 1.88 -4.04 29.53
N ALA A 271 2.88 -3.66 30.31
CA ALA A 271 2.95 -2.32 30.92
C ALA A 271 3.08 -1.18 29.87
N GLY A 272 3.85 -1.39 28.80
CA GLY A 272 4.20 -0.32 27.87
C GLY A 272 3.11 0.16 26.91
N SER A 273 1.96 -0.51 26.83
CA SER A 273 0.97 -0.31 25.77
C SER A 273 -0.46 -0.63 26.21
N ASP A 274 -1.43 0.01 25.56
CA ASP A 274 -2.84 -0.38 25.60
C ASP A 274 -3.05 -1.74 24.92
N ALA A 275 -3.92 -2.59 25.46
CA ALA A 275 -4.08 -3.98 25.02
C ALA A 275 -5.54 -4.48 25.04
N ILE A 276 -5.82 -5.57 24.32
CA ILE A 276 -7.13 -6.23 24.28
C ILE A 276 -7.01 -7.62 24.89
N ALA A 277 -7.82 -7.95 25.90
CA ALA A 277 -7.80 -9.25 26.58
C ALA A 277 -9.06 -10.06 26.31
N PHE A 278 -8.91 -11.36 26.05
CA PHE A 278 -10.03 -12.31 25.92
C PHE A 278 -10.04 -13.26 27.11
N VAL A 279 -11.12 -13.29 27.88
CA VAL A 279 -11.15 -13.93 29.20
C VAL A 279 -12.41 -14.76 29.46
N THR A 280 -12.22 -15.96 29.99
CA THR A 280 -13.26 -16.80 30.61
C THR A 280 -12.92 -17.03 32.09
N PRO A 281 -13.85 -17.51 32.93
CA PRO A 281 -13.57 -17.80 34.34
C PRO A 281 -12.38 -18.74 34.60
N GLN A 282 -11.99 -19.54 33.60
CA GLN A 282 -10.88 -20.50 33.66
C GLN A 282 -9.57 -19.98 33.03
N THR A 283 -9.60 -18.79 32.40
CA THR A 283 -8.49 -18.25 31.58
C THR A 283 -8.11 -16.81 31.93
N ILE A 284 -8.56 -16.29 33.09
CA ILE A 284 -8.22 -14.95 33.57
C ILE A 284 -6.69 -14.79 33.68
N PRO A 285 -6.07 -13.80 33.00
CA PRO A 285 -4.64 -13.54 33.08
C PRO A 285 -4.17 -13.18 34.49
N ALA A 286 -2.94 -13.58 34.84
CA ALA A 286 -2.35 -13.23 36.12
C ALA A 286 -2.29 -11.70 36.34
N GLY A 287 -2.73 -11.26 37.53
CA GLY A 287 -2.81 -9.84 37.89
C GLY A 287 -4.10 -9.13 37.46
N LEU A 288 -5.00 -9.77 36.70
CA LEU A 288 -6.26 -9.16 36.29
C LEU A 288 -7.42 -9.54 37.23
N ASN A 289 -7.87 -8.60 38.06
CA ASN A 289 -9.04 -8.78 38.92
C ASN A 289 -10.32 -8.34 38.21
N LEU A 290 -11.30 -9.25 38.09
CA LEU A 290 -12.57 -9.00 37.38
C LEU A 290 -13.78 -9.34 38.27
N PRO A 291 -14.93 -8.65 38.09
CA PRO A 291 -16.20 -9.10 38.65
C PRO A 291 -16.66 -10.42 38.01
N ALA A 292 -17.60 -11.12 38.65
CA ALA A 292 -18.10 -12.41 38.18
C ALA A 292 -18.67 -12.33 36.74
N ILE A 293 -18.08 -13.11 35.83
CA ILE A 293 -18.42 -13.11 34.39
C ILE A 293 -19.75 -13.85 34.17
N ALA A 294 -20.86 -13.13 34.29
CA ALA A 294 -22.22 -13.69 34.19
C ALA A 294 -22.72 -13.90 32.74
N GLY A 295 -21.99 -13.42 31.72
CA GLY A 295 -22.37 -13.52 30.31
C GLY A 295 -21.47 -12.69 29.38
N PRO A 296 -21.82 -12.58 28.09
CA PRO A 296 -21.07 -11.79 27.11
C PRO A 296 -20.93 -10.33 27.57
N THR A 297 -19.70 -9.87 27.78
CA THR A 297 -19.42 -8.55 28.36
C THR A 297 -18.21 -7.92 27.69
N VAL A 298 -18.29 -6.63 27.36
CA VAL A 298 -17.17 -5.80 26.91
C VAL A 298 -16.93 -4.74 27.99
N SER A 299 -15.69 -4.56 28.42
CA SER A 299 -15.35 -3.57 29.46
C SER A 299 -14.00 -2.91 29.21
N LEU A 300 -13.91 -1.62 29.54
CA LEU A 300 -12.70 -0.81 29.45
C LEU A 300 -12.26 -0.44 30.86
N MET A 301 -10.98 -0.64 31.16
CA MET A 301 -10.41 -0.38 32.48
C MET A 301 -8.94 0.05 32.38
N PRO A 302 -8.35 0.60 33.47
CA PRO A 302 -6.91 0.78 33.56
C PRO A 302 -6.18 -0.56 33.40
N ASN A 303 -5.06 -0.55 32.69
CA ASN A 303 -4.19 -1.72 32.54
C ASN A 303 -3.52 -2.03 33.89
N PRO A 304 -3.64 -3.25 34.46
CA PRO A 304 -3.11 -3.55 35.78
C PRO A 304 -1.57 -3.51 35.86
N ALA A 305 -0.87 -3.50 34.72
CA ALA A 305 0.57 -3.34 34.64
C ALA A 305 1.04 -1.88 34.45
N SER A 306 0.15 -0.95 34.08
CA SER A 306 0.42 0.49 34.00
C SER A 306 -0.90 1.27 33.96
N PRO A 307 -1.37 1.88 35.07
CA PRO A 307 -2.73 2.46 35.15
C PRO A 307 -3.04 3.66 34.24
N ASP A 308 -2.03 4.25 33.60
CA ASP A 308 -2.20 5.28 32.57
C ASP A 308 -2.66 4.69 31.21
N ARG A 309 -2.37 3.40 30.98
CA ARG A 309 -2.80 2.63 29.81
C ARG A 309 -4.18 2.00 30.03
N LYS A 310 -4.83 1.62 28.93
CA LYS A 310 -6.14 0.95 28.92
C LYS A 310 -6.05 -0.52 28.52
N LEU A 311 -6.91 -1.31 29.14
CA LEU A 311 -7.17 -2.70 28.82
C LEU A 311 -8.64 -2.84 28.41
N LEU A 312 -8.88 -3.26 27.17
CA LEU A 312 -10.21 -3.64 26.70
C LEU A 312 -10.41 -5.13 26.96
N VAL A 313 -11.21 -5.46 27.96
CA VAL A 313 -11.50 -6.84 28.37
C VAL A 313 -12.80 -7.31 27.72
N ILE A 314 -12.68 -8.32 26.86
CA ILE A 314 -13.79 -9.04 26.23
C ILE A 314 -13.97 -10.34 27.02
N ALA A 315 -15.09 -10.46 27.73
CA ALA A 315 -15.34 -11.51 28.70
C ALA A 315 -16.58 -12.34 28.37
N GLY A 316 -16.53 -13.63 28.69
CA GLY A 316 -17.64 -14.56 28.51
C GLY A 316 -17.52 -15.80 29.39
N ARG A 317 -18.63 -16.49 29.69
CA ARG A 317 -18.62 -17.75 30.47
C ARG A 317 -17.92 -18.88 29.71
N ASN A 318 -17.90 -18.79 28.38
CA ASN A 318 -17.38 -19.76 27.42
C ASN A 318 -16.95 -19.03 26.11
N PRO A 319 -16.32 -19.71 25.14
CA PRO A 319 -15.91 -19.09 23.88
C PRO A 319 -17.07 -18.57 23.00
N GLN A 320 -18.28 -19.11 23.15
CA GLN A 320 -19.47 -18.63 22.45
C GLN A 320 -19.90 -17.24 22.95
N ASP A 321 -19.86 -17.01 24.27
CA ASP A 321 -20.07 -15.68 24.86
C ASP A 321 -18.98 -14.69 24.39
N LEU A 322 -17.72 -15.12 24.28
CA LEU A 322 -16.63 -14.29 23.74
C LEU A 322 -16.91 -13.86 22.29
N GLN A 323 -17.38 -14.78 21.44
CA GLN A 323 -17.77 -14.48 20.07
C GLN A 323 -18.94 -13.48 20.01
N THR A 324 -19.93 -13.62 20.89
CA THR A 324 -21.05 -12.66 21.01
C THR A 324 -20.57 -11.28 21.46
N ALA A 325 -19.69 -11.21 22.47
CA ALA A 325 -19.15 -9.95 22.98
C ALA A 325 -18.29 -9.21 21.94
N VAL A 326 -17.44 -9.91 21.18
CA VAL A 326 -16.66 -9.26 20.11
C VAL A 326 -17.51 -8.89 18.90
N ASN A 327 -18.54 -9.66 18.55
CA ASN A 327 -19.49 -9.28 17.50
C ASN A 327 -20.20 -7.97 17.86
N ALA A 328 -20.56 -7.76 19.13
CA ALA A 328 -21.13 -6.50 19.61
C ALA A 328 -20.11 -5.35 19.56
N LEU A 329 -18.85 -5.58 19.95
CA LEU A 329 -17.79 -4.57 19.89
C LEU A 329 -17.60 -4.04 18.45
N VAL A 330 -17.58 -4.94 17.46
CA VAL A 330 -17.25 -4.55 16.08
C VAL A 330 -18.45 -3.97 15.31
N LEU A 331 -19.69 -4.41 15.64
CA LEU A 331 -20.94 -3.97 14.98
C LEU A 331 -21.72 -2.89 15.76
N GLY A 332 -21.80 -3.00 17.09
CA GLY A 332 -22.76 -2.30 17.95
C GLY A 332 -22.28 -0.98 18.57
N LYS A 333 -21.22 -0.35 18.03
CA LYS A 333 -20.51 0.79 18.64
C LYS A 333 -21.41 1.92 19.17
N VAL A 334 -22.50 2.21 18.45
CA VAL A 334 -23.41 3.34 18.72
C VAL A 334 -24.16 3.17 20.06
N ALA A 335 -24.22 1.97 20.62
CA ALA A 335 -24.98 1.66 21.83
C ALA A 335 -24.12 1.38 23.09
N MET A 336 -22.79 1.50 23.03
CA MET A 336 -21.90 1.21 24.16
C MET A 336 -21.47 2.49 24.89
N ALA A 337 -21.77 2.58 26.19
CA ALA A 337 -21.41 3.71 27.05
C ALA A 337 -21.03 3.25 28.46
N GLY A 338 -20.23 4.05 29.17
CA GLY A 338 -19.67 3.69 30.48
C GLY A 338 -18.52 2.70 30.38
N ASN A 339 -18.03 2.21 31.52
CA ASN A 339 -16.85 1.34 31.58
C ASN A 339 -17.13 -0.13 31.25
N SER A 340 -18.40 -0.56 31.20
CA SER A 340 -18.78 -1.95 30.94
C SER A 340 -20.16 -2.05 30.31
N ALA A 341 -20.29 -2.87 29.26
CA ALA A 341 -21.53 -3.18 28.58
C ALA A 341 -21.70 -4.71 28.52
N ARG A 342 -22.80 -5.22 29.08
CA ARG A 342 -23.26 -6.60 28.88
C ARG A 342 -24.04 -6.67 27.57
N VAL A 343 -23.83 -7.75 26.82
CA VAL A 343 -24.47 -7.99 25.52
C VAL A 343 -25.47 -9.12 25.67
N GLU A 344 -26.73 -8.84 25.36
CA GLU A 344 -27.81 -9.84 25.42
C GLU A 344 -27.87 -10.69 24.14
N SER A 345 -27.76 -10.04 22.97
CA SER A 345 -27.74 -10.69 21.66
C SER A 345 -27.09 -9.79 20.61
N VAL A 346 -26.68 -10.38 19.47
CA VAL A 346 -26.15 -9.65 18.30
C VAL A 346 -26.61 -10.36 17.04
N ASP A 347 -27.23 -9.64 16.10
CA ASP A 347 -27.40 -10.13 14.73
C ASP A 347 -26.14 -9.77 13.90
N ILE A 348 -25.55 -10.77 13.23
CA ILE A 348 -24.44 -10.61 12.28
C ILE A 348 -24.92 -10.54 10.82
N GLY A 349 -26.21 -10.30 10.63
CA GLY A 349 -26.88 -10.12 9.35
C GLY A 349 -26.93 -11.41 8.51
N LYS A 350 -27.35 -11.26 7.25
CA LYS A 350 -27.36 -12.36 6.28
C LYS A 350 -25.92 -12.70 5.81
N PRO A 351 -25.66 -13.93 5.31
CA PRO A 351 -24.39 -14.26 4.66
C PRO A 351 -24.07 -13.30 3.50
N ARG A 352 -22.78 -13.01 3.32
CA ARG A 352 -22.27 -12.12 2.27
C ARG A 352 -22.35 -12.75 0.88
N ARG A 353 -22.35 -11.91 -0.14
CA ARG A 353 -22.23 -12.28 -1.55
C ARG A 353 -20.76 -12.16 -2.01
N PRO A 354 -20.36 -12.88 -3.07
CA PRO A 354 -19.08 -12.64 -3.71
C PRO A 354 -18.91 -11.17 -4.11
N TYR A 355 -17.72 -10.62 -3.86
CA TYR A 355 -17.31 -9.27 -4.25
C TYR A 355 -18.09 -8.11 -3.61
N ASP A 356 -18.89 -8.35 -2.56
CA ASP A 356 -19.70 -7.31 -1.89
C ASP A 356 -18.94 -6.45 -0.85
N ALA A 357 -17.61 -6.47 -0.87
CA ALA A 357 -16.74 -5.86 0.14
C ALA A 357 -16.82 -4.31 0.12
N PRO A 358 -17.18 -3.62 1.23
CA PRO A 358 -17.32 -2.16 1.26
C PRO A 358 -16.06 -1.34 0.92
N ALA A 359 -14.86 -1.92 1.02
CA ALA A 359 -13.63 -1.27 0.59
C ALA A 359 -13.28 -1.52 -0.89
N TRP A 360 -14.09 -2.27 -1.64
CA TRP A 360 -13.97 -2.48 -3.09
C TRP A 360 -15.00 -1.63 -3.83
N ALA A 361 -14.64 -1.15 -5.03
CA ALA A 361 -15.60 -0.55 -5.93
C ALA A 361 -16.52 -1.62 -6.53
N PRO A 362 -17.83 -1.37 -6.67
CA PRO A 362 -18.76 -2.26 -7.36
C PRO A 362 -18.28 -2.65 -8.76
N THR A 363 -18.35 -3.94 -9.08
CA THR A 363 -17.98 -4.50 -10.39
C THR A 363 -19.18 -4.85 -11.27
N ASP A 364 -20.41 -4.57 -10.80
CA ASP A 364 -21.68 -4.82 -11.48
C ASP A 364 -22.26 -3.60 -12.19
N ARG A 365 -21.67 -2.41 -12.00
CA ARG A 365 -22.14 -1.13 -12.56
C ARG A 365 -21.03 -0.07 -12.68
N PRO A 366 -21.28 1.04 -13.39
CA PRO A 366 -20.52 2.28 -13.21
C PRO A 366 -20.54 2.80 -11.76
N VAL A 367 -19.39 3.29 -11.31
CA VAL A 367 -19.14 3.84 -9.98
C VAL A 367 -18.78 5.31 -10.11
N LEU A 368 -19.48 6.17 -9.38
CA LEU A 368 -19.29 7.62 -9.41
C LEU A 368 -18.13 8.03 -8.50
N PHE A 369 -17.40 9.09 -8.84
CA PHE A 369 -16.27 9.56 -8.02
C PHE A 369 -16.70 10.05 -6.64
N ARG A 370 -17.93 10.55 -6.48
CA ARG A 370 -18.57 10.81 -5.17
C ARG A 370 -18.68 9.58 -4.25
N GLU A 371 -18.51 8.36 -4.76
CA GLU A 371 -18.52 7.11 -3.98
C GLU A 371 -17.11 6.64 -3.59
N LEU A 372 -16.06 7.28 -4.13
CA LEU A 372 -14.65 6.88 -3.98
C LEU A 372 -13.81 7.86 -3.13
N VAL A 373 -14.38 9.01 -2.72
CA VAL A 373 -13.74 10.01 -1.87
C VAL A 373 -14.52 10.23 -0.57
N PRO A 374 -13.87 10.57 0.56
CA PRO A 374 -14.56 10.90 1.81
C PRO A 374 -15.40 12.18 1.72
N ASP A 375 -14.88 13.23 1.06
CA ASP A 375 -15.59 14.48 0.82
C ASP A 375 -15.48 14.89 -0.68
N PRO A 376 -16.58 15.23 -1.37
CA PRO A 376 -16.53 15.83 -2.70
C PRO A 376 -15.69 17.12 -2.83
N GLN A 377 -15.30 17.79 -1.73
CA GLN A 377 -14.30 18.87 -1.76
C GLN A 377 -12.89 18.36 -2.13
N ASP A 378 -12.54 17.10 -1.83
CA ASP A 378 -11.24 16.49 -2.16
C ASP A 378 -11.00 16.40 -3.69
N LEU A 379 -12.06 16.56 -4.48
CA LEU A 379 -12.03 16.60 -5.95
C LEU A 379 -11.76 18.02 -6.51
N GLN A 380 -11.31 18.97 -5.67
CA GLN A 380 -11.08 20.37 -6.04
C GLN A 380 -9.68 20.84 -5.63
N VAL A 381 -9.06 21.69 -6.47
CA VAL A 381 -7.72 22.24 -6.26
C VAL A 381 -7.60 23.70 -6.72
N ALA A 382 -6.60 24.41 -6.21
CA ALA A 382 -6.29 25.79 -6.56
C ALA A 382 -4.76 26.01 -6.70
N GLY A 383 -4.35 26.89 -7.62
CA GLY A 383 -2.95 27.17 -7.97
C GLY A 383 -2.67 27.03 -9.47
N SER A 384 -1.43 27.26 -9.90
CA SER A 384 -1.01 27.05 -11.31
C SER A 384 -0.53 25.61 -11.52
N ASN A 385 0.20 25.03 -10.56
CA ASN A 385 0.56 23.62 -10.53
C ASN A 385 0.18 23.00 -9.16
N PRO A 386 -1.14 22.87 -8.88
CA PRO A 386 -1.63 22.20 -7.68
C PRO A 386 -1.16 20.74 -7.57
N ASN A 387 -1.23 20.21 -6.36
CA ASN A 387 -1.10 18.77 -6.15
C ASN A 387 -2.17 18.02 -6.98
N PRO A 388 -1.88 16.81 -7.52
CA PRO A 388 -2.87 16.04 -8.25
C PRO A 388 -4.05 15.64 -7.36
N ILE A 389 -5.27 15.75 -7.89
CA ILE A 389 -6.47 15.17 -7.26
C ILE A 389 -6.31 13.65 -7.29
N ARG A 390 -6.41 13.00 -6.13
CA ARG A 390 -6.17 11.57 -5.94
C ARG A 390 -7.46 10.83 -5.63
N VAL A 391 -7.87 9.93 -6.53
CA VAL A 391 -9.01 9.04 -6.32
C VAL A 391 -8.49 7.62 -6.14
N ASN A 392 -8.60 7.10 -4.92
CA ASN A 392 -8.17 5.74 -4.59
C ASN A 392 -9.29 4.74 -4.92
N LEU A 393 -8.92 3.57 -5.44
CA LEU A 393 -9.83 2.61 -6.02
C LEU A 393 -9.31 1.19 -5.83
N ARG A 394 -10.07 0.33 -5.17
CA ARG A 394 -9.75 -1.10 -5.04
C ARG A 394 -10.74 -1.93 -5.84
N VAL A 395 -10.24 -3.01 -6.44
CA VAL A 395 -11.04 -3.94 -7.24
C VAL A 395 -10.61 -5.39 -6.96
N PRO A 396 -11.49 -6.38 -7.18
CA PRO A 396 -11.16 -7.79 -7.06
C PRO A 396 -9.96 -8.21 -7.93
N ALA A 397 -9.11 -9.08 -7.38
CA ALA A 397 -7.87 -9.52 -8.03
C ALA A 397 -8.08 -10.47 -9.23
N ASP A 398 -9.31 -10.96 -9.42
CA ASP A 398 -9.70 -11.90 -10.47
C ASP A 398 -10.49 -11.25 -11.62
N LEU A 399 -10.58 -9.92 -11.67
CA LEU A 399 -11.12 -9.22 -12.84
C LEU A 399 -10.25 -9.50 -14.08
N TYR A 400 -10.86 -10.17 -15.05
CA TYR A 400 -10.22 -10.60 -16.29
C TYR A 400 -11.01 -10.13 -17.51
N ASP A 401 -10.27 -9.58 -18.46
CA ASP A 401 -10.78 -9.11 -19.74
C ASP A 401 -10.26 -10.00 -20.87
N TRP A 402 -11.13 -10.90 -21.33
CA TRP A 402 -10.88 -11.79 -22.46
C TRP A 402 -10.95 -11.09 -23.83
N THR A 403 -11.45 -9.85 -23.88
CA THR A 403 -11.63 -9.03 -25.09
C THR A 403 -10.46 -8.10 -25.40
N ARG A 404 -9.61 -7.79 -24.40
CA ARG A 404 -8.52 -6.78 -24.47
C ARG A 404 -9.05 -5.37 -24.74
N SER A 405 -10.16 -5.03 -24.11
CA SER A 405 -10.72 -3.69 -24.00
C SER A 405 -9.89 -2.79 -23.07
N ASN A 406 -10.35 -1.55 -22.92
CA ASN A 406 -9.90 -0.64 -21.89
C ASN A 406 -11.03 -0.46 -20.85
N VAL A 407 -10.69 -0.20 -19.59
CA VAL A 407 -11.67 0.24 -18.59
C VAL A 407 -12.20 1.61 -19.02
N PRO A 408 -13.51 1.79 -19.22
CA PRO A 408 -14.09 3.08 -19.55
C PRO A 408 -14.10 4.02 -18.34
N LEU A 409 -13.46 5.17 -18.50
CA LEU A 409 -13.54 6.33 -17.61
C LEU A 409 -14.25 7.47 -18.36
N ASN A 410 -15.38 7.91 -17.82
CA ASN A 410 -16.13 9.07 -18.28
C ASN A 410 -15.84 10.24 -17.32
N LEU A 411 -14.82 11.03 -17.65
CA LEU A 411 -14.33 12.13 -16.83
C LEU A 411 -15.08 13.41 -17.16
N ARG A 412 -15.63 14.06 -16.16
CA ARG A 412 -16.18 15.43 -16.23
C ARG A 412 -15.31 16.32 -15.36
N TYR A 413 -14.99 17.53 -15.81
CA TYR A 413 -14.16 18.46 -15.05
C TYR A 413 -14.44 19.91 -15.39
N ARG A 414 -14.12 20.80 -14.44
CA ARG A 414 -14.27 22.26 -14.53
C ARG A 414 -12.96 22.94 -14.15
N TYR A 415 -12.66 24.08 -14.76
CA TYR A 415 -11.39 24.79 -14.55
C TYR A 415 -11.53 26.28 -14.88
N THR A 416 -10.75 27.13 -14.21
CA THR A 416 -10.52 28.52 -14.65
C THR A 416 -9.89 28.48 -16.04
N ALA A 417 -10.59 28.99 -17.04
CA ALA A 417 -10.16 28.89 -18.42
C ALA A 417 -9.05 29.91 -18.73
N PRO A 418 -7.99 29.53 -19.46
CA PRO A 418 -6.99 30.49 -19.92
C PRO A 418 -7.62 31.47 -20.93
N PRO A 419 -7.09 32.70 -21.09
CA PRO A 419 -7.66 33.69 -22.00
C PRO A 419 -7.47 33.35 -23.49
N ALA A 420 -6.41 32.62 -23.82
CA ALA A 420 -6.20 31.98 -25.13
C ALA A 420 -5.49 30.63 -24.94
N TYR A 421 -5.25 29.88 -26.03
CA TYR A 421 -4.52 28.62 -25.96
C TYR A 421 -3.07 28.82 -25.48
N ASN A 422 -2.67 28.05 -24.47
CA ASN A 422 -1.31 27.93 -23.95
C ASN A 422 -1.02 26.47 -23.57
N ASP A 423 0.05 26.23 -22.81
CA ASP A 423 0.44 24.89 -22.35
C ASP A 423 -0.29 24.41 -21.09
N SER A 424 -1.44 25.03 -20.76
CA SER A 424 -2.34 24.51 -19.74
C SER A 424 -2.85 23.12 -20.12
N VAL A 425 -2.69 22.14 -19.23
CA VAL A 425 -3.02 20.73 -19.45
C VAL A 425 -3.69 20.08 -18.24
N LEU A 426 -4.54 19.10 -18.50
CA LEU A 426 -4.95 18.08 -17.55
C LEU A 426 -4.26 16.76 -17.92
N SER A 427 -3.37 16.28 -17.06
CA SER A 427 -2.79 14.94 -17.14
C SER A 427 -3.58 13.97 -16.26
N ILE A 428 -3.76 12.75 -16.79
CA ILE A 428 -4.51 11.66 -16.18
C ILE A 428 -3.57 10.46 -16.08
N ASP A 429 -3.24 10.10 -14.85
CA ASP A 429 -2.28 9.07 -14.52
C ASP A 429 -2.96 8.01 -13.65
N ILE A 430 -2.53 6.75 -13.75
CA ILE A 430 -2.95 5.68 -12.86
C ILE A 430 -1.72 4.94 -12.35
N ASN A 431 -1.61 4.76 -11.03
CA ASN A 431 -0.47 4.07 -10.40
C ASN A 431 0.88 4.64 -10.86
N ASP A 432 0.98 5.97 -10.83
CA ASP A 432 2.10 6.79 -11.30
C ASP A 432 2.48 6.59 -12.80
N GLN A 433 1.52 6.15 -13.64
CA GLN A 433 1.70 6.01 -15.10
C GLN A 433 0.67 6.81 -15.93
N LEU A 434 1.17 7.72 -16.76
CA LEU A 434 0.37 8.55 -17.67
C LEU A 434 -0.49 7.72 -18.63
N VAL A 435 -1.81 7.89 -18.55
CA VAL A 435 -2.82 7.31 -19.44
C VAL A 435 -3.12 8.27 -20.59
N ARG A 436 -3.38 9.55 -20.27
CA ARG A 436 -3.73 10.61 -21.23
C ARG A 436 -3.33 11.97 -20.70
N SER A 437 -3.09 12.92 -21.60
CA SER A 437 -3.08 14.34 -21.29
C SER A 437 -3.97 15.09 -22.29
N TYR A 438 -4.61 16.16 -21.83
CA TYR A 438 -5.56 17.00 -22.56
C TYR A 438 -5.19 18.47 -22.37
N ARG A 439 -4.94 19.21 -23.46
CA ARG A 439 -4.83 20.68 -23.39
C ARG A 439 -6.16 21.29 -22.98
N LEU A 440 -6.11 22.21 -22.01
CA LEU A 440 -7.26 22.99 -21.59
C LEU A 440 -7.63 24.00 -22.69
N ARG A 441 -8.93 24.29 -22.84
CA ARG A 441 -9.43 25.22 -23.86
C ARG A 441 -9.67 26.59 -23.23
N PRO A 442 -9.44 27.70 -23.96
CA PRO A 442 -9.85 29.00 -23.47
C PRO A 442 -11.38 29.09 -23.36
N LEU A 443 -11.86 30.08 -22.61
CA LEU A 443 -13.28 30.37 -22.54
C LEU A 443 -13.78 30.72 -23.94
N ALA A 444 -14.85 30.06 -24.40
CA ALA A 444 -15.38 30.32 -25.73
C ALA A 444 -15.98 31.73 -25.77
N SER A 445 -15.44 32.61 -26.62
CA SER A 445 -16.15 33.80 -27.07
C SER A 445 -17.39 33.33 -27.83
N THR A 446 -18.58 33.55 -27.27
CA THR A 446 -19.84 33.09 -27.84
C THR A 446 -20.19 33.94 -29.07
N ASP A 447 -19.62 33.58 -30.21
CA ASP A 447 -19.84 34.22 -31.51
C ASP A 447 -21.19 33.78 -32.13
N ASP A 448 -22.23 33.80 -31.28
CA ASP A 448 -23.60 33.35 -31.56
C ASP A 448 -24.56 34.50 -31.20
N HIS A 449 -25.03 35.19 -32.22
CA HIS A 449 -25.68 36.51 -32.14
C HIS A 449 -27.07 36.53 -31.47
N ASN A 450 -27.44 35.54 -30.65
CA ASN A 450 -28.82 35.38 -30.17
C ASN A 450 -28.99 34.87 -28.73
N VAL A 451 -27.99 35.07 -27.84
CA VAL A 451 -28.15 34.85 -26.39
C VAL A 451 -27.87 36.14 -25.60
N VAL A 452 -28.93 36.75 -25.06
CA VAL A 452 -28.80 37.85 -24.09
C VAL A 452 -28.43 37.24 -22.72
N SER A 453 -27.13 37.07 -22.49
CA SER A 453 -26.59 36.62 -21.20
C SER A 453 -26.57 37.77 -20.19
N VAL A 454 -27.17 37.57 -19.02
CA VAL A 454 -27.16 38.55 -17.93
C VAL A 454 -25.76 38.60 -17.30
N PRO A 455 -25.03 39.72 -17.37
CA PRO A 455 -23.57 39.76 -17.15
C PRO A 455 -23.12 39.72 -15.67
N LEU A 456 -23.96 39.21 -14.76
CA LEU A 456 -23.65 39.11 -13.32
C LEU A 456 -23.33 37.68 -12.84
N LEU A 457 -23.40 36.67 -13.71
CA LEU A 457 -23.16 35.25 -13.35
C LEU A 457 -22.14 34.55 -14.26
N SER A 458 -21.50 35.28 -15.18
CA SER A 458 -20.53 34.74 -16.16
C SER A 458 -19.14 34.52 -15.55
N GLY A 459 -19.01 33.53 -14.67
CA GLY A 459 -17.73 33.13 -14.09
C GLY A 459 -16.72 32.64 -15.15
N THR A 460 -15.43 32.84 -14.89
CA THR A 460 -14.29 32.48 -15.77
C THR A 460 -14.03 30.96 -15.90
N THR A 461 -15.02 30.14 -15.58
CA THR A 461 -14.91 28.67 -15.47
C THR A 461 -15.42 27.96 -16.71
N ALA A 462 -14.53 27.27 -17.42
CA ALA A 462 -14.93 26.31 -18.44
C ALA A 462 -15.25 24.94 -17.81
N SER A 463 -16.09 24.16 -18.50
CA SER A 463 -16.42 22.78 -18.15
C SER A 463 -16.22 21.88 -19.38
N ALA A 464 -15.77 20.65 -19.16
CA ALA A 464 -15.51 19.67 -20.21
C ALA A 464 -15.85 18.24 -19.78
N ALA A 465 -16.09 17.37 -20.77
CA ALA A 465 -16.27 15.94 -20.58
C ALA A 465 -15.38 15.17 -21.57
N GLN A 466 -14.76 14.08 -21.11
CA GLN A 466 -13.86 13.23 -21.89
C GLN A 466 -14.15 11.75 -21.61
N ARG A 467 -14.09 10.93 -22.66
CA ARG A 467 -14.08 9.47 -22.52
C ARG A 467 -12.65 8.97 -22.67
N VAL A 468 -12.12 8.36 -21.62
CA VAL A 468 -10.77 7.81 -21.52
C VAL A 468 -10.88 6.29 -21.44
N GLY A 469 -10.06 5.57 -22.19
CA GLY A 469 -9.84 4.15 -21.98
C GLY A 469 -8.58 3.95 -21.16
N ILE A 470 -8.70 3.39 -19.95
CA ILE A 470 -7.54 2.98 -19.15
C ILE A 470 -7.16 1.53 -19.56
N PRO A 471 -5.92 1.26 -20.00
CA PRO A 471 -5.52 -0.10 -20.38
C PRO A 471 -5.63 -1.06 -19.20
N ALA A 472 -6.38 -2.16 -19.37
CA ALA A 472 -6.74 -3.08 -18.28
C ALA A 472 -5.52 -3.59 -17.49
N PHE A 473 -4.40 -3.86 -18.15
CA PHE A 473 -3.16 -4.36 -17.54
C PHE A 473 -2.45 -3.36 -16.60
N ARG A 474 -2.90 -2.08 -16.53
CA ARG A 474 -2.41 -1.10 -15.55
C ARG A 474 -3.22 -1.08 -14.25
N VAL A 475 -4.38 -1.75 -14.23
CA VAL A 475 -5.24 -1.84 -13.06
C VAL A 475 -4.81 -3.06 -12.23
N GLY A 476 -4.41 -2.82 -10.99
CA GLY A 476 -4.17 -3.86 -9.99
C GLY A 476 -5.35 -3.96 -9.00
N SER A 477 -5.21 -4.74 -7.93
CA SER A 477 -6.23 -4.81 -6.87
C SER A 477 -6.36 -3.52 -6.06
N ASN A 478 -5.33 -2.68 -6.05
CA ASN A 478 -5.29 -1.39 -5.38
C ASN A 478 -4.74 -0.36 -6.37
N ASN A 479 -5.49 0.73 -6.59
CA ASN A 479 -5.20 1.73 -7.59
C ASN A 479 -5.32 3.14 -7.02
N GLN A 480 -4.54 4.05 -7.59
CA GLN A 480 -4.74 5.48 -7.43
C GLN A 480 -4.79 6.12 -8.82
N MET A 481 -5.94 6.72 -9.14
CA MET A 481 -6.05 7.65 -10.25
C MET A 481 -5.59 9.03 -9.78
N GLN A 482 -4.80 9.70 -10.60
CA GLN A 482 -4.26 11.03 -10.34
C GLN A 482 -4.67 11.96 -11.48
N PHE A 483 -5.24 13.12 -11.13
CA PHE A 483 -5.65 14.15 -12.07
C PHE A 483 -4.85 15.42 -11.78
N GLN A 484 -3.76 15.63 -12.53
CA GLN A 484 -2.92 16.81 -12.36
C GLN A 484 -3.34 17.90 -13.35
N PHE A 485 -3.79 19.03 -12.81
CA PHE A 485 -3.99 20.25 -13.57
C PHE A 485 -2.71 21.08 -13.56
N HIS A 486 -2.28 21.51 -14.75
CA HIS A 486 -1.37 22.63 -14.92
C HIS A 486 -2.15 23.74 -15.63
N ILE A 487 -2.30 24.88 -14.97
CA ILE A 487 -2.99 26.07 -15.51
C ILE A 487 -1.93 27.16 -15.64
N ASP A 488 -1.39 27.29 -16.85
CA ASP A 488 -0.42 28.33 -17.19
C ASP A 488 -1.12 29.70 -17.27
N SER A 489 -0.44 30.73 -16.76
CA SER A 489 -0.94 32.11 -16.72
C SER A 489 -0.31 32.93 -17.83
N GLN A 490 -1.07 33.17 -18.91
CA GLN A 490 -0.59 33.94 -20.06
C GLN A 490 -0.11 35.34 -19.66
N LYS A 491 1.13 35.66 -20.05
CA LYS A 491 1.73 36.99 -19.92
C LYS A 491 1.36 37.82 -21.14
N THR A 492 0.69 38.95 -20.93
CA THR A 492 0.33 39.91 -22.00
C THR A 492 1.44 40.94 -22.28
N GLY A 493 2.49 40.97 -21.47
CA GLY A 493 3.71 41.73 -21.69
C GLY A 493 4.75 41.48 -20.58
N LEU A 494 5.84 42.25 -20.60
CA LEU A 494 6.76 42.32 -19.46
C LEU A 494 6.01 42.90 -18.25
N CYS A 495 6.05 42.18 -17.12
CA CYS A 495 5.45 42.58 -15.84
C CYS A 495 3.93 42.85 -15.83
N THR A 496 3.19 42.47 -16.88
CA THR A 496 1.72 42.52 -16.83
C THR A 496 1.22 41.53 -15.79
N SER A 497 0.47 42.00 -14.79
CA SER A 497 -0.07 41.14 -13.73
C SER A 497 -0.89 39.99 -14.34
N THR A 498 -0.51 38.76 -14.03
CA THR A 498 -1.33 37.57 -14.27
C THR A 498 -2.57 37.62 -13.38
N ALA A 499 -3.67 37.01 -13.83
CA ALA A 499 -5.01 37.15 -13.22
C ALA A 499 -5.02 37.12 -11.68
N THR A 500 -5.70 38.11 -11.08
CA THR A 500 -5.75 38.35 -9.63
C THR A 500 -6.43 37.23 -8.84
N ASP A 501 -7.32 36.47 -9.48
CA ASP A 501 -7.98 35.32 -8.89
C ASP A 501 -7.11 34.06 -8.97
N VAL A 502 -6.94 33.37 -7.85
CA VAL A 502 -6.26 32.07 -7.80
C VAL A 502 -7.03 31.07 -8.67
N ALA A 503 -6.39 30.63 -9.77
CA ALA A 503 -6.94 29.64 -10.69
C ALA A 503 -7.36 28.36 -9.95
N ARG A 504 -8.52 27.81 -10.31
CA ARG A 504 -9.10 26.62 -9.69
C ARG A 504 -9.39 25.55 -10.74
N ALA A 505 -9.32 24.30 -10.34
CA ALA A 505 -9.83 23.17 -11.10
C ALA A 505 -10.53 22.17 -10.19
N ALA A 506 -11.47 21.42 -10.76
CA ALA A 506 -12.13 20.33 -10.05
C ALA A 506 -12.52 19.22 -11.02
N ILE A 507 -12.40 17.98 -10.56
CA ILE A 507 -13.08 16.85 -11.18
C ILE A 507 -14.53 16.86 -10.68
N ASP A 508 -15.47 16.62 -11.59
CA ASP A 508 -16.87 16.55 -11.22
C ASP A 508 -17.15 15.23 -10.46
N PRO A 509 -17.84 15.25 -9.31
CA PRO A 509 -18.16 14.03 -8.57
C PRO A 509 -19.05 13.03 -9.34
N ASP A 510 -19.70 13.45 -10.43
CA ASP A 510 -20.42 12.58 -11.38
C ASP A 510 -19.55 12.07 -12.56
N SER A 511 -18.23 12.15 -12.43
CA SER A 511 -17.31 11.34 -13.23
C SER A 511 -17.47 9.86 -12.84
N THR A 512 -17.42 8.95 -13.82
CA THR A 512 -17.62 7.50 -13.57
C THR A 512 -16.50 6.65 -14.14
N ILE A 513 -16.11 5.62 -13.38
CA ILE A 513 -15.35 4.46 -13.89
C ILE A 513 -16.24 3.22 -13.83
N ASP A 514 -16.12 2.30 -14.79
CA ASP A 514 -17.03 1.15 -14.91
C ASP A 514 -16.26 -0.14 -15.23
N PHE A 515 -16.52 -1.18 -14.44
CA PHE A 515 -15.91 -2.51 -14.54
C PHE A 515 -16.91 -3.60 -14.95
N SER A 516 -18.17 -3.27 -15.24
CA SER A 516 -19.26 -4.23 -15.50
C SER A 516 -19.09 -5.10 -16.75
N SER A 517 -18.10 -4.80 -17.60
CA SER A 517 -17.69 -5.64 -18.74
C SER A 517 -16.67 -6.73 -18.39
N PHE A 518 -16.06 -6.68 -17.20
CA PHE A 518 -15.02 -7.62 -16.77
C PHE A 518 -15.63 -8.90 -16.20
N SER A 519 -14.96 -10.02 -16.40
CA SER A 519 -15.40 -11.33 -15.88
C SER A 519 -14.51 -11.74 -14.71
N HIS A 520 -15.09 -12.28 -13.63
CA HIS A 520 -14.32 -12.83 -12.51
C HIS A 520 -13.76 -14.20 -12.88
N TYR A 521 -12.51 -14.26 -13.36
CA TYR A 521 -11.86 -15.49 -13.79
C TYR A 521 -10.33 -15.38 -13.68
N THR A 522 -9.67 -16.29 -12.96
CA THR A 522 -8.21 -16.22 -12.86
C THR A 522 -7.52 -17.57 -12.61
N GLY A 523 -6.21 -17.60 -12.84
CA GLY A 523 -5.33 -18.73 -12.59
C GLY A 523 -4.68 -18.66 -11.21
N LEU A 524 -4.92 -19.68 -10.38
CA LEU A 524 -4.37 -19.86 -9.04
C LEU A 524 -3.44 -21.09 -9.01
N PRO A 525 -2.49 -21.20 -8.05
CA PRO A 525 -2.12 -20.22 -7.03
C PRO A 525 -1.47 -18.94 -7.58
N ASN A 526 -1.62 -17.83 -6.85
CA ASN A 526 -0.93 -16.57 -7.15
C ASN A 526 -0.74 -15.71 -5.88
N LEU A 527 0.45 -15.75 -5.28
CA LEU A 527 0.79 -15.02 -4.06
C LEU A 527 0.77 -13.49 -4.22
N ALA A 528 0.89 -12.98 -5.45
CA ALA A 528 0.70 -11.54 -5.71
C ALA A 528 -0.72 -11.09 -5.38
N TYR A 529 -1.74 -11.91 -5.66
CA TYR A 529 -3.12 -11.60 -5.29
C TYR A 529 -3.32 -11.67 -3.78
N PHE A 530 -2.77 -12.69 -3.12
CA PHE A 530 -2.81 -12.82 -1.67
C PHE A 530 -2.23 -11.57 -0.97
N ALA A 531 -1.03 -11.15 -1.35
CA ALA A 531 -0.33 -10.03 -0.71
C ALA A 531 -0.91 -8.63 -1.05
N ASN A 532 -1.60 -8.48 -2.19
CA ASN A 532 -2.16 -7.20 -2.66
C ASN A 532 -3.70 -7.09 -2.54
N SER A 533 -4.38 -8.11 -1.99
CA SER A 533 -5.85 -8.09 -1.85
C SER A 533 -6.44 -9.11 -0.85
N GLY A 534 -5.64 -10.05 -0.35
CA GLY A 534 -6.13 -11.21 0.41
C GLY A 534 -6.85 -12.28 -0.41
N TYR A 535 -6.96 -12.14 -1.74
CA TYR A 535 -7.68 -13.10 -2.59
C TYR A 535 -6.95 -14.47 -2.64
N PRO A 536 -7.68 -15.61 -2.65
CA PRO A 536 -9.13 -15.74 -2.74
C PRO A 536 -9.92 -15.57 -1.44
N PHE A 537 -9.26 -15.51 -0.27
CA PHE A 537 -9.92 -15.48 1.04
C PHE A 537 -10.86 -14.27 1.24
N THR A 538 -10.57 -13.14 0.59
CA THR A 538 -11.39 -11.92 0.64
C THR A 538 -12.57 -11.88 -0.34
N ARG A 539 -12.77 -12.94 -1.14
CA ARG A 539 -13.88 -13.05 -2.11
C ARG A 539 -15.26 -12.88 -1.44
N LEU A 540 -15.42 -13.37 -0.22
CA LEU A 540 -16.53 -13.02 0.68
C LEU A 540 -16.02 -12.06 1.75
N ALA A 541 -16.67 -10.91 1.90
CA ALA A 541 -16.15 -9.79 2.69
C ALA A 541 -15.96 -10.08 4.20
N ASP A 542 -16.65 -11.10 4.72
CA ASP A 542 -16.58 -11.58 6.12
C ASP A 542 -15.89 -12.95 6.28
N LEU A 543 -15.24 -13.43 5.21
CA LEU A 543 -14.42 -14.65 5.15
C LEU A 543 -15.19 -15.97 5.39
N ALA A 544 -16.49 -16.02 5.06
CA ALA A 544 -17.34 -17.20 5.28
C ALA A 544 -16.92 -18.49 4.51
N ASP A 545 -16.05 -18.38 3.50
CA ASP A 545 -15.47 -19.50 2.72
C ASP A 545 -13.99 -19.77 3.04
N THR A 546 -13.51 -19.27 4.19
CA THR A 546 -12.12 -19.34 4.63
C THR A 546 -11.99 -19.99 6.01
N ALA A 547 -11.06 -20.94 6.13
CA ALA A 547 -10.60 -21.47 7.40
C ALA A 547 -9.13 -21.13 7.63
N VAL A 548 -8.83 -20.55 8.80
CA VAL A 548 -7.45 -20.48 9.32
C VAL A 548 -7.14 -21.75 10.08
N VAL A 549 -6.06 -22.43 9.71
CA VAL A 549 -5.62 -23.67 10.35
C VAL A 549 -4.37 -23.38 11.17
N VAL A 550 -4.48 -23.59 12.49
CA VAL A 550 -3.39 -23.36 13.45
C VAL A 550 -2.76 -24.67 13.92
N PRO A 551 -1.50 -24.67 14.40
CA PRO A 551 -0.94 -25.82 15.11
C PRO A 551 -1.82 -26.23 16.30
N ASP A 552 -1.79 -27.50 16.69
CA ASP A 552 -2.63 -28.02 17.79
C ASP A 552 -2.25 -27.45 19.17
N ALA A 553 -1.02 -26.97 19.30
CA ALA A 553 -0.52 -26.19 20.43
C ALA A 553 0.16 -24.91 19.89
N PRO A 554 -0.61 -23.86 19.58
CA PRO A 554 -0.10 -22.69 18.86
C PRO A 554 0.72 -21.77 19.78
N THR A 555 1.90 -21.36 19.31
CA THR A 555 2.77 -20.40 20.00
C THR A 555 2.19 -18.99 19.96
N ALA A 556 2.80 -18.06 20.71
CA ALA A 556 2.43 -16.64 20.61
C ALA A 556 2.68 -16.06 19.20
N MET A 557 3.69 -16.54 18.47
CA MET A 557 3.95 -16.13 17.09
C MET A 557 2.91 -16.65 16.11
N ASP A 558 2.42 -17.88 16.30
CA ASP A 558 1.34 -18.44 15.48
C ASP A 558 0.03 -17.69 15.70
N GLN A 559 -0.25 -17.31 16.95
CA GLN A 559 -1.42 -16.51 17.29
C GLN A 559 -1.29 -15.07 16.75
N GLU A 560 -0.12 -14.44 16.85
CA GLU A 560 0.19 -13.14 16.22
C GLU A 560 0.01 -13.19 14.69
N ALA A 561 0.47 -14.27 14.05
CA ALA A 561 0.30 -14.48 12.62
C ALA A 561 -1.17 -14.60 12.22
N LEU A 562 -1.97 -15.40 12.94
CA LEU A 562 -3.43 -15.50 12.72
C LEU A 562 -4.10 -14.12 12.82
N LEU A 563 -3.81 -13.37 13.88
CA LEU A 563 -4.43 -12.06 14.10
C LEU A 563 -4.00 -11.04 13.04
N SER A 564 -2.72 -11.01 12.69
CA SER A 564 -2.17 -10.03 11.73
C SER A 564 -2.59 -10.34 10.30
N LEU A 565 -2.70 -11.62 9.93
CA LEU A 565 -3.28 -12.02 8.64
C LEU A 565 -4.76 -11.66 8.56
N LEU A 566 -5.58 -11.93 9.59
CA LEU A 566 -6.98 -11.49 9.59
C LEU A 566 -7.11 -9.96 9.61
N GLY A 567 -6.17 -9.26 10.26
CA GLY A 567 -5.97 -7.82 10.12
C GLY A 567 -5.78 -7.36 8.68
N HIS A 568 -4.86 -8.00 7.95
CA HIS A 568 -4.60 -7.74 6.53
C HIS A 568 -5.85 -8.02 5.66
N MET A 569 -6.62 -9.08 5.95
CA MET A 569 -7.88 -9.35 5.23
C MET A 569 -8.92 -8.27 5.49
N GLY A 570 -9.11 -7.86 6.74
CA GLY A 570 -10.03 -6.76 7.11
C GLY A 570 -9.62 -5.42 6.49
N LYS A 571 -8.31 -5.13 6.42
CA LYS A 571 -7.74 -3.98 5.69
C LYS A 571 -8.15 -3.96 4.22
N TRP A 572 -8.30 -5.12 3.57
CA TRP A 572 -8.70 -5.23 2.16
C TRP A 572 -10.21 -5.24 1.94
N THR A 573 -11.01 -5.88 2.79
CA THR A 573 -12.47 -5.93 2.63
C THR A 573 -13.20 -4.71 3.19
N GLY A 574 -12.61 -4.03 4.17
CA GLY A 574 -13.26 -2.98 4.95
C GLY A 574 -14.23 -3.51 6.01
N LEU A 575 -14.24 -4.82 6.29
CA LEU A 575 -15.12 -5.45 7.27
C LEU A 575 -14.38 -6.41 8.21
N PRO A 576 -14.88 -6.62 9.44
CA PRO A 576 -14.42 -7.71 10.30
C PRO A 576 -14.73 -9.08 9.68
N SER A 577 -13.85 -10.05 9.93
CA SER A 577 -13.96 -11.44 9.42
C SER A 577 -15.00 -12.27 10.20
N LEU A 578 -16.24 -11.78 10.30
CA LEU A 578 -17.29 -12.31 11.19
C LEU A 578 -17.56 -13.81 11.04
N ARG A 579 -17.39 -14.36 9.83
CA ARG A 579 -17.74 -15.75 9.49
C ARG A 579 -16.55 -16.68 9.29
N VAL A 580 -15.31 -16.19 9.44
CA VAL A 580 -14.10 -17.02 9.30
C VAL A 580 -14.10 -18.21 10.26
N THR A 581 -13.67 -19.37 9.76
CA THR A 581 -13.46 -20.56 10.58
C THR A 581 -12.03 -20.57 11.13
N VAL A 582 -11.83 -21.02 12.37
CA VAL A 582 -10.50 -21.28 12.93
C VAL A 582 -10.49 -22.68 13.53
N VAL A 583 -9.57 -23.54 13.08
CA VAL A 583 -9.44 -24.93 13.55
C VAL A 583 -8.00 -25.29 13.89
N PRO A 584 -7.78 -26.15 14.90
CA PRO A 584 -6.49 -26.81 15.09
C PRO A 584 -6.24 -27.82 13.97
N THR A 585 -4.97 -28.12 13.70
CA THR A 585 -4.54 -28.98 12.59
C THR A 585 -5.18 -30.38 12.62
N ALA A 586 -5.39 -30.95 13.81
CA ALA A 586 -6.09 -32.23 14.01
C ALA A 586 -7.58 -32.22 13.62
N LYS A 587 -8.14 -31.08 13.19
CA LYS A 587 -9.51 -30.94 12.67
C LYS A 587 -9.56 -30.38 11.23
N ILE A 588 -8.44 -30.39 10.50
CA ILE A 588 -8.36 -29.83 9.14
C ILE A 588 -9.38 -30.44 8.16
N ASP A 589 -9.70 -31.73 8.31
CA ASP A 589 -10.68 -32.41 7.44
C ASP A 589 -12.11 -31.86 7.60
N SER A 590 -12.45 -31.23 8.74
CA SER A 590 -13.78 -30.62 8.93
C SER A 590 -13.95 -29.28 8.20
N VAL A 591 -12.88 -28.76 7.58
CA VAL A 591 -12.90 -27.53 6.77
C VAL A 591 -12.41 -27.74 5.34
N ARG A 592 -12.30 -29.02 4.90
CA ARG A 592 -11.85 -29.44 3.56
C ARG A 592 -12.45 -28.66 2.38
N ASP A 593 -13.71 -28.22 2.52
CA ASP A 593 -14.50 -27.56 1.48
C ASP A 593 -14.40 -26.01 1.54
N GLN A 594 -13.47 -25.46 2.33
CA GLN A 594 -13.11 -24.03 2.39
C GLN A 594 -11.70 -23.77 1.85
N ASN A 595 -11.38 -22.51 1.54
CA ASN A 595 -10.00 -22.07 1.30
C ASN A 595 -9.23 -22.09 2.62
N LEU A 596 -8.00 -22.59 2.62
CA LEU A 596 -7.21 -22.81 3.85
C LEU A 596 -6.04 -21.83 3.98
N LEU A 597 -5.99 -21.12 5.10
CA LEU A 597 -4.85 -20.30 5.49
C LEU A 597 -4.10 -21.03 6.60
N LEU A 598 -3.02 -21.74 6.25
CA LEU A 598 -2.33 -22.68 7.13
C LEU A 598 -1.08 -22.04 7.76
N ILE A 599 -0.99 -22.09 9.09
CA ILE A 599 0.24 -21.74 9.81
C ILE A 599 1.08 -23.02 9.93
N GLY A 600 2.08 -23.11 9.06
CA GLY A 600 2.97 -24.26 8.84
C GLY A 600 4.14 -24.34 9.82
N THR A 601 3.86 -24.17 11.11
CA THR A 601 4.74 -24.46 12.25
C THR A 601 4.19 -25.69 13.00
N GLY A 602 4.94 -26.25 13.96
CA GLY A 602 4.45 -27.38 14.79
C GLY A 602 3.83 -28.54 14.00
N SER A 603 2.59 -28.91 14.31
CA SER A 603 1.84 -29.94 13.58
C SER A 603 1.33 -29.50 12.20
N GLY A 604 1.23 -28.19 11.95
CA GLY A 604 0.96 -27.63 10.62
C GLY A 604 2.11 -27.93 9.64
N ALA A 605 3.36 -27.83 10.10
CA ALA A 605 4.54 -28.26 9.33
C ALA A 605 4.47 -29.76 8.99
N ALA A 606 4.18 -30.62 9.97
CA ALA A 606 3.99 -32.06 9.76
C ALA A 606 2.79 -32.40 8.85
N THR A 607 1.88 -31.46 8.59
CA THR A 607 0.77 -31.62 7.65
C THR A 607 1.17 -31.20 6.23
N LEU A 608 1.99 -30.14 6.09
CA LEU A 608 2.67 -29.83 4.82
C LEU A 608 3.57 -30.99 4.37
N GLU A 609 4.33 -31.61 5.29
CA GLU A 609 5.16 -32.80 4.99
C GLU A 609 4.31 -33.97 4.44
N LYS A 610 3.16 -34.28 5.06
CA LYS A 610 2.21 -35.30 4.54
C LYS A 610 1.69 -34.95 3.14
N TRP A 611 1.45 -33.67 2.87
CA TRP A 611 1.01 -33.16 1.57
C TRP A 611 2.14 -32.97 0.55
N GLY A 612 3.39 -33.26 0.89
CA GLY A 612 4.60 -32.90 0.13
C GLY A 612 4.63 -33.30 -1.35
N LYS A 613 3.84 -34.28 -1.78
CA LYS A 613 3.68 -34.65 -3.21
C LYS A 613 2.96 -33.60 -4.06
N SER A 614 2.22 -32.69 -3.42
CA SER A 614 1.45 -31.61 -4.06
C SER A 614 2.11 -30.23 -3.91
N LEU A 615 3.20 -30.13 -3.13
CA LEU A 615 3.86 -28.87 -2.82
C LEU A 615 4.99 -28.54 -3.82
N PRO A 616 5.18 -27.26 -4.17
CA PRO A 616 6.35 -26.82 -4.95
C PRO A 616 7.65 -26.79 -4.13
N LEU A 617 7.53 -26.67 -2.80
CA LEU A 617 8.64 -26.63 -1.83
C LEU A 617 8.23 -27.27 -0.51
N LEU A 618 9.13 -28.05 0.09
CA LEU A 618 9.11 -28.41 1.50
C LEU A 618 10.22 -27.67 2.26
N ILE A 619 9.85 -26.92 3.30
CA ILE A 619 10.78 -26.42 4.32
C ILE A 619 10.55 -27.26 5.58
N ALA A 620 11.40 -28.27 5.80
CA ALA A 620 11.43 -29.03 7.04
C ALA A 620 12.46 -28.42 8.00
N ARG A 621 12.29 -28.61 9.32
CA ARG A 621 13.25 -28.10 10.32
C ARG A 621 14.63 -28.74 10.09
N GLY A 622 15.61 -27.92 9.69
CA GLY A 622 16.97 -28.34 9.37
C GLY A 622 17.17 -28.95 7.98
N LYS A 623 16.15 -28.97 7.10
CA LYS A 623 16.28 -29.40 5.69
C LYS A 623 15.33 -28.65 4.78
N THR A 624 15.88 -27.87 3.85
CA THR A 624 15.11 -27.26 2.75
C THR A 624 15.16 -28.19 1.53
N GLU A 625 14.02 -28.76 1.12
CA GLU A 625 13.93 -29.62 -0.06
C GLU A 625 13.14 -28.94 -1.19
N LEU A 626 13.90 -28.19 -2.01
CA LEU A 626 13.41 -27.50 -3.21
C LEU A 626 13.10 -28.50 -4.34
N THR A 627 11.85 -28.93 -4.42
CA THR A 627 11.32 -29.85 -5.44
C THR A 627 10.88 -29.13 -6.71
N LEU A 628 11.80 -28.40 -7.33
CA LEU A 628 11.58 -27.77 -8.64
C LEU A 628 11.20 -28.84 -9.69
N ARG A 629 9.99 -28.74 -10.26
CA ARG A 629 9.38 -29.79 -11.10
C ARG A 629 9.81 -29.65 -12.56
N ASP A 630 10.33 -30.74 -13.14
CA ASP A 630 10.80 -30.77 -14.53
C ASP A 630 9.61 -30.63 -15.51
N GLN A 631 9.66 -29.64 -16.39
CA GLN A 631 8.70 -29.40 -17.48
C GLN A 631 9.30 -29.67 -18.87
N ARG A 632 10.13 -30.71 -18.99
CA ARG A 632 10.50 -31.31 -20.28
C ARG A 632 9.27 -31.81 -21.07
N THR A 633 8.76 -30.96 -21.95
CA THR A 633 8.14 -31.43 -23.19
C THR A 633 9.21 -31.47 -24.29
N GLY A 634 9.23 -32.52 -25.10
CA GLY A 634 10.33 -32.80 -26.03
C GLY A 634 10.43 -31.78 -27.18
N ILE A 635 11.57 -31.72 -27.86
CA ILE A 635 11.95 -30.68 -28.85
C ILE A 635 10.92 -30.47 -29.99
N TRP A 636 10.07 -31.46 -30.29
CA TRP A 636 8.97 -31.35 -31.24
C TRP A 636 7.74 -30.57 -30.73
N SER A 637 7.66 -30.25 -29.42
CA SER A 637 6.50 -29.58 -28.82
C SER A 637 6.43 -28.09 -29.14
N ASN A 638 7.53 -27.39 -29.41
CA ASN A 638 7.56 -25.92 -29.54
C ASN A 638 6.70 -25.33 -30.67
N TRP A 639 6.20 -26.14 -31.62
CA TRP A 639 5.22 -25.69 -32.63
C TRP A 639 3.76 -25.84 -32.18
N LEU A 640 3.49 -26.67 -31.16
CA LEU A 640 2.18 -26.92 -30.56
C LEU A 640 2.10 -26.43 -29.09
N ALA A 641 3.21 -26.00 -28.50
CA ALA A 641 3.25 -25.34 -27.20
C ALA A 641 2.67 -23.93 -27.34
N GLY A 642 1.73 -23.61 -26.46
CA GLY A 642 1.10 -22.29 -26.46
C GLY A 642 2.03 -21.20 -25.91
N VAL A 643 1.69 -19.94 -26.19
CA VAL A 643 2.28 -18.77 -25.53
C VAL A 643 1.79 -18.74 -24.08
N ARG A 644 2.46 -19.52 -23.23
CA ARG A 644 2.38 -19.37 -21.78
C ARG A 644 2.97 -18.01 -21.40
N GLU A 645 2.31 -17.31 -20.47
CA GLU A 645 2.91 -16.16 -19.76
C GLU A 645 4.28 -16.55 -19.19
N ASP A 646 5.22 -15.61 -19.19
CA ASP A 646 6.65 -15.89 -19.08
C ASP A 646 7.03 -16.87 -17.95
N PRO A 647 7.81 -17.93 -18.24
CA PRO A 647 8.37 -18.81 -17.22
C PRO A 647 9.43 -18.04 -16.43
N VAL A 648 9.05 -17.52 -15.26
CA VAL A 648 9.88 -16.68 -14.38
C VAL A 648 11.14 -17.41 -13.85
N THR A 649 11.21 -18.74 -13.98
CA THR A 649 12.33 -19.56 -13.47
C THR A 649 12.82 -20.58 -14.50
N PRO A 650 14.15 -20.85 -14.58
CA PRO A 650 14.71 -21.90 -15.45
C PRO A 650 14.34 -23.32 -14.97
N VAL A 651 14.32 -24.27 -15.90
CA VAL A 651 13.89 -25.66 -15.63
C VAL A 651 15.04 -26.53 -15.12
N GLY A 652 14.89 -27.09 -13.91
CA GLY A 652 15.79 -28.11 -13.35
C GLY A 652 15.58 -28.34 -11.85
N ARG A 653 15.82 -29.56 -11.34
CA ARG A 653 15.69 -29.91 -9.92
C ARG A 653 16.95 -29.54 -9.13
N ALA A 654 16.82 -28.74 -8.08
CA ALA A 654 17.92 -28.35 -7.20
C ALA A 654 17.56 -28.56 -5.72
N ILE A 655 18.05 -29.66 -5.12
CA ILE A 655 17.92 -29.89 -3.67
C ILE A 655 19.00 -29.06 -2.99
N LEU A 656 18.60 -28.02 -2.25
CA LEU A 656 19.52 -27.11 -1.56
C LEU A 656 19.44 -27.27 -0.04
N SER A 657 20.34 -28.07 0.53
CA SER A 657 20.60 -28.09 1.97
C SER A 657 21.15 -26.74 2.43
N ALA A 658 20.25 -25.81 2.75
CA ALA A 658 20.57 -24.49 3.25
C ALA A 658 20.34 -24.44 4.77
N ASP A 659 21.43 -24.35 5.54
CA ASP A 659 21.42 -24.22 7.01
C ASP A 659 21.09 -22.78 7.48
N GLY A 660 20.55 -21.94 6.59
CA GLY A 660 20.14 -20.57 6.90
C GLY A 660 18.70 -20.50 7.44
N PRO A 661 18.38 -19.55 8.32
CA PRO A 661 17.02 -19.43 8.87
C PRO A 661 16.09 -18.70 7.89
N VAL A 662 15.18 -19.44 7.26
CA VAL A 662 14.33 -19.01 6.13
C VAL A 662 12.85 -19.04 6.52
N ALA A 663 12.05 -18.15 5.93
CA ALA A 663 10.59 -18.22 5.95
C ALA A 663 10.02 -18.17 4.52
N ALA A 664 8.79 -18.64 4.32
CA ALA A 664 8.13 -18.64 3.02
C ALA A 664 6.60 -18.56 3.10
N LEU A 665 6.01 -18.00 2.05
CA LEU A 665 4.62 -18.21 1.67
C LEU A 665 4.57 -19.24 0.54
N VAL A 666 3.69 -20.24 0.65
CA VAL A 666 3.49 -21.28 -0.36
C VAL A 666 2.00 -21.38 -0.70
N GLY A 667 1.64 -21.10 -1.95
CA GLY A 667 0.28 -21.22 -2.48
C GLY A 667 0.12 -22.48 -3.32
N PHE A 668 -0.95 -23.25 -3.14
CA PHE A 668 -1.23 -24.47 -3.90
C PHE A 668 -2.73 -24.80 -3.89
N GLU A 669 -3.16 -25.75 -4.72
CA GLU A 669 -4.54 -26.28 -4.71
C GLU A 669 -4.71 -27.28 -3.55
N SER A 670 -5.85 -27.23 -2.86
CA SER A 670 -6.13 -28.03 -1.67
C SER A 670 -6.16 -29.54 -1.97
N PRO A 671 -5.31 -30.36 -1.33
CA PRO A 671 -5.34 -31.81 -1.46
C PRO A 671 -6.62 -32.46 -0.90
N LEU A 672 -7.46 -31.70 -0.17
CA LEU A 672 -8.67 -32.20 0.46
C LEU A 672 -9.93 -31.99 -0.40
N SER A 673 -9.98 -30.96 -1.24
CA SER A 673 -11.11 -30.64 -2.12
C SER A 673 -10.65 -29.70 -3.24
N GLY A 674 -10.80 -30.11 -4.50
CA GLY A 674 -10.31 -29.36 -5.67
C GLY A 674 -11.00 -28.01 -5.85
N GLY A 675 -10.30 -27.05 -6.47
CA GLY A 675 -10.73 -25.67 -6.64
C GLY A 675 -10.43 -24.75 -5.44
N ASN A 676 -10.32 -25.28 -4.22
CA ASN A 676 -9.96 -24.48 -3.04
C ASN A 676 -8.45 -24.21 -2.99
N THR A 677 -8.05 -22.98 -2.66
CA THR A 677 -6.63 -22.63 -2.45
C THR A 677 -6.20 -22.93 -1.02
N VAL A 678 -4.97 -23.41 -0.87
CA VAL A 678 -4.21 -23.29 0.38
C VAL A 678 -3.15 -22.21 0.21
N VAL A 679 -3.04 -21.30 1.17
CA VAL A 679 -1.83 -20.49 1.37
C VAL A 679 -1.23 -20.88 2.72
N ALA A 680 0.00 -21.37 2.70
CA ALA A 680 0.73 -21.79 3.87
C ALA A 680 1.85 -20.80 4.21
N LEU A 681 1.88 -20.37 5.47
CA LEU A 681 2.92 -19.56 6.09
C LEU A 681 3.85 -20.50 6.85
N THR A 682 5.07 -20.73 6.36
CA THR A 682 6.01 -21.69 6.95
C THR A 682 7.40 -21.08 7.16
N ALA A 683 8.15 -21.62 8.11
CA ALA A 683 9.49 -21.14 8.46
C ALA A 683 10.34 -22.25 9.11
N THR A 684 11.67 -22.12 9.01
CA THR A 684 12.61 -23.01 9.69
C THR A 684 12.52 -22.91 11.23
N GLU A 685 12.10 -21.75 11.73
CA GLU A 685 11.93 -21.43 13.14
C GLU A 685 10.72 -20.53 13.37
N ASP A 686 10.02 -20.73 14.48
CA ASP A 686 8.75 -20.07 14.81
C ASP A 686 8.89 -18.52 14.94
N ARG A 687 10.10 -18.03 15.23
CA ARG A 687 10.42 -16.58 15.24
C ARG A 687 10.46 -15.97 13.85
N ARG A 688 10.87 -16.72 12.83
CA ARG A 688 11.05 -16.25 11.44
C ARG A 688 9.72 -16.12 10.69
N VAL A 689 8.62 -16.57 11.30
CA VAL A 689 7.24 -16.22 10.90
C VAL A 689 7.06 -14.70 10.87
N ALA A 690 7.74 -13.95 11.76
CA ALA A 690 7.71 -12.49 11.77
C ALA A 690 8.24 -11.86 10.46
N ASP A 691 9.32 -12.40 9.87
CA ASP A 691 9.89 -11.91 8.59
C ASP A 691 8.83 -11.84 7.47
N VAL A 692 7.86 -12.76 7.47
CA VAL A 692 6.80 -12.82 6.46
C VAL A 692 5.73 -11.76 6.68
N LEU A 693 5.33 -11.55 7.94
CA LEU A 693 4.37 -10.51 8.32
C LEU A 693 4.98 -9.13 8.04
N ASP A 694 6.24 -8.92 8.42
CA ASP A 694 7.01 -7.69 8.16
C ASP A 694 7.19 -7.44 6.64
N ALA A 695 7.22 -8.49 5.82
CA ALA A 695 7.25 -8.37 4.37
C ALA A 695 5.87 -8.05 3.76
N LEU A 696 4.77 -8.57 4.33
CA LEU A 696 3.39 -8.23 3.94
C LEU A 696 3.00 -6.80 4.33
N GLU A 697 3.62 -6.25 5.38
CA GLU A 697 3.46 -4.85 5.81
C GLU A 697 4.31 -3.86 4.97
N ASN A 698 5.21 -4.32 4.10
CA ASN A 698 6.10 -3.45 3.32
C ASN A 698 5.72 -3.46 1.84
N PRO A 699 5.12 -2.38 1.28
CA PRO A 699 4.72 -2.32 -0.14
C PRO A 699 5.84 -2.64 -1.14
N GLY A 700 7.08 -2.28 -0.83
CA GLY A 700 8.25 -2.59 -1.68
C GLY A 700 8.61 -4.08 -1.70
N LYS A 701 8.29 -4.81 -0.62
CA LYS A 701 8.42 -6.28 -0.54
C LYS A 701 7.20 -6.99 -1.12
N VAL A 702 5.99 -6.49 -0.85
CA VAL A 702 4.72 -6.96 -1.45
C VAL A 702 4.79 -6.97 -2.99
N ALA A 703 5.41 -5.95 -3.60
CA ALA A 703 5.63 -5.90 -5.05
C ALA A 703 6.53 -7.02 -5.62
N GLN A 704 7.31 -7.70 -4.76
CA GLN A 704 8.20 -8.82 -5.10
C GLN A 704 7.53 -10.19 -4.86
N MET A 705 6.47 -10.25 -4.05
CA MET A 705 5.70 -11.49 -3.80
C MET A 705 4.92 -11.89 -5.05
N ARG A 706 5.32 -13.00 -5.69
CA ARG A 706 4.82 -13.42 -7.01
C ARG A 706 4.83 -14.94 -7.15
N GLY A 707 4.00 -15.45 -8.05
CA GLY A 707 3.96 -16.87 -8.38
C GLY A 707 3.28 -17.72 -7.31
N ASP A 708 3.77 -18.93 -7.06
CA ASP A 708 3.21 -19.90 -6.12
C ASP A 708 4.08 -20.11 -4.87
N LEU A 709 5.32 -19.63 -4.90
CA LEU A 709 6.26 -19.64 -3.79
C LEU A 709 6.84 -18.24 -3.62
N THR A 710 6.95 -17.75 -2.38
CA THR A 710 7.73 -16.56 -2.06
C THR A 710 8.65 -16.89 -0.89
N VAL A 711 9.96 -16.86 -1.13
CA VAL A 711 11.00 -17.17 -0.13
C VAL A 711 11.53 -15.87 0.46
N ILE A 712 11.63 -15.82 1.78
CA ILE A 712 12.03 -14.63 2.54
C ILE A 712 13.27 -14.94 3.36
N ARG A 713 14.32 -14.16 3.15
CA ARG A 713 15.64 -14.31 3.79
C ARG A 713 16.08 -12.96 4.34
N GLN A 714 15.73 -12.70 5.61
CA GLN A 714 15.98 -11.42 6.28
C GLN A 714 15.28 -10.27 5.54
N ASP A 715 16.01 -9.56 4.67
CA ASP A 715 15.45 -8.45 3.89
C ASP A 715 15.08 -8.81 2.44
N GLN A 716 15.63 -9.90 1.89
CA GLN A 716 15.35 -10.35 0.52
C GLN A 716 14.03 -11.14 0.42
N VAL A 717 13.28 -10.91 -0.66
CA VAL A 717 11.97 -11.53 -0.94
C VAL A 717 11.93 -12.01 -2.40
N ASP A 718 12.08 -13.31 -2.62
CA ASP A 718 12.12 -13.92 -3.96
C ASP A 718 10.78 -14.60 -4.30
N GLY A 719 10.01 -14.01 -5.22
CA GLY A 719 8.82 -14.62 -5.80
C GLY A 719 9.15 -15.59 -6.95
N LEU A 720 8.65 -16.83 -6.87
CA LEU A 720 8.98 -17.96 -7.75
C LEU A 720 7.69 -18.64 -8.25
N ARG A 721 7.74 -19.27 -9.44
CA ARG A 721 6.61 -20.03 -10.02
C ARG A 721 7.04 -21.44 -10.42
N LEU A 722 6.62 -22.45 -9.67
CA LEU A 722 7.15 -23.82 -9.75
C LEU A 722 6.09 -24.86 -10.16
N GLY A 723 4.87 -24.73 -9.63
CA GLY A 723 3.73 -25.59 -9.91
C GLY A 723 2.94 -25.21 -11.16
N GLU A 724 1.88 -25.98 -11.43
CA GLU A 724 0.91 -25.64 -12.47
C GLU A 724 -0.24 -24.81 -11.88
N ARG A 725 -0.85 -23.96 -12.72
CA ARG A 725 -2.05 -23.19 -12.36
C ARG A 725 -3.31 -23.98 -12.68
N TYR A 726 -4.21 -24.06 -11.71
CA TYR A 726 -5.63 -24.33 -11.95
C TYR A 726 -6.37 -22.99 -12.17
N TYR A 727 -7.62 -23.04 -12.65
CA TYR A 727 -8.38 -21.83 -12.97
C TYR A 727 -9.75 -21.84 -12.28
N VAL A 728 -10.11 -20.69 -11.71
CA VAL A 728 -11.37 -20.46 -11.00
C VAL A 728 -12.18 -19.33 -11.63
N GLY A 729 -13.47 -19.29 -11.33
CA GLY A 729 -14.37 -18.22 -11.74
C GLY A 729 -15.06 -18.45 -13.08
N ASP A 730 -15.89 -17.48 -13.45
CA ASP A 730 -16.89 -17.59 -14.50
C ASP A 730 -16.49 -16.83 -15.76
N LEU A 731 -16.50 -17.57 -16.88
CA LEU A 731 -16.39 -17.05 -18.23
C LEU A 731 -17.46 -17.74 -19.08
N PRO A 732 -18.08 -17.02 -20.04
CA PRO A 732 -18.94 -17.64 -21.04
C PRO A 732 -18.22 -18.79 -21.75
N TRP A 733 -18.94 -19.86 -22.11
CA TRP A 733 -18.35 -21.06 -22.69
C TRP A 733 -17.52 -20.78 -23.95
N TYR A 734 -17.98 -19.86 -24.79
CA TYR A 734 -17.26 -19.41 -25.99
C TYR A 734 -15.98 -18.64 -25.65
N ALA A 735 -15.98 -17.84 -24.57
CA ALA A 735 -14.81 -17.13 -24.08
C ALA A 735 -13.78 -18.10 -23.47
N ARG A 736 -14.22 -19.14 -22.75
CA ARG A 736 -13.33 -20.23 -22.27
C ARG A 736 -12.64 -20.94 -23.45
N ILE A 737 -13.36 -21.23 -24.53
CA ILE A 737 -12.78 -21.78 -25.76
C ILE A 737 -11.81 -20.77 -26.40
N TRP A 738 -12.21 -19.51 -26.56
CA TRP A 738 -11.37 -18.46 -27.17
C TRP A 738 -10.06 -18.26 -26.41
N VAL A 739 -10.10 -18.11 -25.08
CA VAL A 739 -8.91 -18.02 -24.23
C VAL A 739 -8.04 -19.27 -24.40
N ARG A 740 -8.63 -20.47 -24.36
CA ARG A 740 -7.86 -21.71 -24.48
C ARG A 740 -7.22 -21.90 -25.86
N VAL A 741 -7.87 -21.52 -26.96
CA VAL A 741 -7.32 -21.66 -28.33
C VAL A 741 -6.39 -20.50 -28.70
N SER A 742 -6.66 -19.28 -28.25
CA SER A 742 -5.77 -18.11 -28.46
C SER A 742 -4.39 -18.28 -27.80
N ALA A 743 -4.31 -19.10 -26.73
CA ALA A 743 -3.04 -19.53 -26.16
C ALA A 743 -2.17 -20.33 -27.16
N PHE A 744 -2.74 -20.96 -28.20
CA PHE A 744 -2.03 -21.79 -29.18
C PHE A 744 -2.07 -21.19 -30.59
N PRO A 745 -1.08 -20.36 -30.99
CA PRO A 745 -1.04 -19.72 -32.31
C PRO A 745 -1.11 -20.69 -33.49
N SER A 746 -0.61 -21.92 -33.35
CA SER A 746 -0.70 -22.95 -34.39
C SER A 746 -2.13 -23.49 -34.58
N LEU A 747 -2.95 -23.61 -33.52
CA LEU A 747 -4.37 -23.95 -33.67
C LEU A 747 -5.14 -22.82 -34.34
N MET A 748 -4.83 -21.55 -34.01
CA MET A 748 -5.36 -20.38 -34.71
C MET A 748 -4.96 -20.38 -36.21
N ALA A 749 -3.70 -20.67 -36.52
CA ALA A 749 -3.22 -20.75 -37.91
C ALA A 749 -3.88 -21.89 -38.70
N ILE A 750 -4.01 -23.08 -38.11
CA ILE A 750 -4.72 -24.23 -38.71
C ILE A 750 -6.20 -23.89 -38.92
N GLY A 751 -6.87 -23.28 -37.94
CA GLY A 751 -8.25 -22.83 -38.06
C GLY A 751 -8.43 -21.79 -39.18
N GLY A 752 -7.52 -20.82 -39.29
CA GLY A 752 -7.50 -19.83 -40.38
C GLY A 752 -7.28 -20.45 -41.76
N LEU A 753 -6.37 -21.42 -41.89
CA LEU A 753 -6.13 -22.15 -43.12
C LEU A 753 -7.35 -22.99 -43.54
N LEU A 754 -7.99 -23.68 -42.60
CA LEU A 754 -9.21 -24.45 -42.86
C LEU A 754 -10.39 -23.53 -43.25
N ALA A 755 -10.57 -22.41 -42.56
CA ALA A 755 -11.60 -21.42 -42.91
C ALA A 755 -11.34 -20.82 -44.31
N GLY A 756 -10.09 -20.46 -44.62
CA GLY A 756 -9.69 -19.99 -45.94
C GLY A 756 -9.93 -21.01 -47.05
N LEU A 757 -9.64 -22.30 -46.78
CA LEU A 757 -9.90 -23.41 -47.70
C LEU A 757 -11.40 -23.64 -47.93
N VAL A 758 -12.25 -23.55 -46.90
CA VAL A 758 -13.72 -23.62 -47.02
C VAL A 758 -14.27 -22.44 -47.82
N VAL A 759 -13.76 -21.22 -47.61
CA VAL A 759 -14.12 -20.03 -48.40
C VAL A 759 -13.69 -20.20 -49.86
N ALA A 760 -12.45 -20.64 -50.11
CA ALA A 760 -11.94 -20.89 -51.46
C ALA A 760 -12.75 -21.97 -52.20
N LEU A 761 -13.09 -23.09 -51.54
CA LEU A 761 -13.90 -24.17 -52.12
C LEU A 761 -15.34 -23.73 -52.41
N SER A 762 -15.96 -22.94 -51.53
CA SER A 762 -17.32 -22.44 -51.75
C SER A 762 -17.38 -21.37 -52.85
N LEU A 763 -16.38 -20.48 -52.95
CA LEU A 763 -16.20 -19.58 -54.08
C LEU A 763 -15.96 -20.35 -55.39
N PHE A 764 -15.10 -21.37 -55.39
CA PHE A 764 -14.86 -22.22 -56.57
C PHE A 764 -16.13 -22.96 -57.03
N TRP A 765 -16.90 -23.52 -56.11
CA TRP A 765 -18.17 -24.20 -56.44
C TRP A 765 -19.25 -23.24 -56.94
N THR A 766 -19.38 -22.04 -56.36
CA THR A 766 -20.37 -21.05 -56.81
C THR A 766 -20.01 -20.44 -58.16
N LEU A 767 -18.74 -20.06 -58.36
CA LEU A 767 -18.22 -19.57 -59.65
C LEU A 767 -18.27 -20.67 -60.72
N GLY A 768 -17.92 -21.91 -60.40
CA GLY A 768 -18.03 -23.06 -61.32
C GLY A 768 -19.48 -23.31 -61.76
N ARG A 769 -20.45 -23.24 -60.84
CA ARG A 769 -21.89 -23.32 -61.16
C ARG A 769 -22.37 -22.14 -62.02
N LEU A 770 -21.83 -20.94 -61.82
CA LEU A 770 -22.12 -19.76 -62.65
C LEU A 770 -21.49 -19.85 -64.05
N ALA A 771 -20.28 -20.42 -64.17
CA ALA A 771 -19.62 -20.67 -65.45
C ALA A 771 -20.35 -21.77 -66.25
N ALA A 772 -20.74 -22.88 -65.60
CA ALA A 772 -21.53 -23.94 -66.24
C ALA A 772 -22.89 -23.43 -66.76
N ARG A 773 -23.51 -22.45 -66.07
CA ARG A 773 -24.73 -21.76 -66.53
C ARG A 773 -24.51 -20.74 -67.66
N ARG A 774 -23.26 -20.49 -68.08
CA ARG A 774 -22.89 -19.60 -69.21
C ARG A 774 -22.24 -20.34 -70.38
N GLY A 775 -21.73 -21.56 -70.17
CA GLY A 775 -21.26 -22.46 -71.22
C GLY A 775 -22.34 -23.39 -71.79
N GLY A 776 -23.60 -23.24 -71.35
CA GLY A 776 -24.76 -24.00 -71.84
C GLY A 776 -25.66 -23.14 -72.74
N SER A 777 -25.13 -22.72 -73.89
CA SER A 777 -25.84 -21.99 -74.95
C SER A 777 -25.23 -22.31 -76.31
#